data_AF-W2JJ51-F1
#
_entry.id   AF-W2JJ51-F1
#
_cell.length_a   1.000
_cell.length_b   1.000
_cell.length_c   1.000
_cell.angle_alpha   90.00
_cell.angle_beta   90.00
_cell.angle_gamma   90.00
#
_symmetry.space_group_name_H-M   'P 1'
#
loop_
_entity.id
_entity.type
_entity.pdbx_description
1 polymer ?
#
loop_
_entity_poly.entity_id
_entity_poly.type
_entity_poly.pdbx_seq_one_letter_code
_entity_poly.pdbx_strand_id
1 'polypeptide(L)'
;MQFVGLASGIDGSLRKRRLTSPRSPILQKLPIGGARRHKDRREEAIVRQFERQVNSELQNQQQQCRERFLNRWHHIRNLYAVISEIMTTRTETLTNKSKLPPTTIGASLQSSSTSKDTTKPAPLYKLTSMAWLIDVAREFRQGIAAHIITMPQMEIVFSTALHISLNSARVSSCLRNVFQAFQRQPESSTIDYRELLSALYVLDRWREGEKKMVARWFHEFTFPLVENSAAIGDMKMAVRGQDLRCILFAACGDEMDEAKMQPFVTELLAAMTQRGRNYIAEKTFWDYSDAHPKLLLTVKTQCWKRLTDDTRLNFYRDIYLHAKERFIKEDARVRIEKALSIWRTREPRHRFARWKVFVACRKLMRRDMLRLGNAANGMTFVGVKRDVGVHDTWLFHNRRQKEVAAADIRGRQLQQDLWLAEQIEAENAQMEIEDKLSAAVAAKAVASAERGRRRSFIEATDRVHANRKLQKQKEERIQYKASRERAAELEATQAWTAIREQVAVEVRGTTLTWLDTRDAKDQIQTEANRIFETDAKWIRSELERDPENSAKILPKGCLWKVFLEAPHGIVTRKLTKAFYLNTVTYEKHWCDEVVLEDCQGIAREVIIQARIDEALERLKEKQNEWELQRRQNIAATRIQMMFRCRQARIVCCRIIRNSFIKRIDPRSGLIVYFNLDRPQDIRRKPPKMIGSDESLISVESSTWVYRQDTHGAGYYERLDSGESSVGPPDHYILCTRCSVNFVTRRTTTSGARYCIGCYACIRATSRKEAGAIVEEESGWTKMPVQAANCMICRNSLADFICTDCNHDATCTRCFNAIHGRLAKNKIHCSPIPLVNRLNVV
;
A
#
# COMPACT_ATOMS: atom_id res chain seq x y z
N MET A 1 -0.21 64.39 -33.24
CA MET A 1 -1.63 64.47 -32.85
C MET A 1 -1.80 63.58 -31.61
N GLN A 2 -1.46 63.97 -30.37
CA GLN A 2 -1.78 65.10 -29.48
C GLN A 2 -3.08 64.93 -28.64
N PHE A 3 -2.90 65.02 -27.30
CA PHE A 3 -3.80 65.24 -26.14
C PHE A 3 -4.83 64.13 -25.75
N VAL A 4 -4.87 63.54 -24.53
CA VAL A 4 -4.98 64.00 -23.11
C VAL A 4 -6.39 64.47 -22.71
N GLY A 5 -6.96 63.88 -21.64
CA GLY A 5 -7.88 64.60 -20.72
C GLY A 5 -9.10 63.89 -20.08
N LEU A 6 -8.88 63.28 -18.90
CA LEU A 6 -9.59 63.48 -17.59
C LEU A 6 -11.04 63.03 -17.26
N ALA A 7 -11.15 62.76 -15.92
CA ALA A 7 -12.29 62.73 -14.98
C ALA A 7 -12.97 61.36 -14.73
N SER A 8 -13.31 60.91 -13.51
CA SER A 8 -13.19 61.45 -12.13
C SER A 8 -13.62 60.36 -11.13
N GLY A 9 -12.99 60.29 -9.95
CA GLY A 9 -13.43 59.46 -8.82
C GLY A 9 -14.51 60.13 -7.96
N ILE A 10 -15.29 59.32 -7.23
CA ILE A 10 -16.13 59.74 -6.11
C ILE A 10 -16.00 58.69 -5.00
N ASP A 11 -15.14 58.97 -4.03
CA ASP A 11 -15.12 58.34 -2.71
C ASP A 11 -16.21 59.00 -1.84
N GLY A 12 -17.24 58.23 -1.50
CA GLY A 12 -18.30 58.62 -0.58
C GLY A 12 -18.05 58.13 0.84
N SER A 13 -17.27 58.88 1.63
CA SER A 13 -17.15 58.67 3.08
C SER A 13 -18.22 59.50 3.81
N LEU A 14 -19.20 58.82 4.42
CA LEU A 14 -20.17 59.41 5.34
C LEU A 14 -20.01 58.81 6.75
N ARG A 15 -19.28 59.58 7.57
CA ARG A 15 -19.45 59.87 9.01
C ARG A 15 -19.99 58.76 9.95
N LYS A 16 -19.22 58.50 11.03
CA LYS A 16 -19.73 58.53 12.42
C LYS A 16 -18.64 58.83 13.47
N ARG A 17 -18.72 60.07 13.97
CA ARG A 17 -18.49 60.60 15.34
C ARG A 17 -17.71 59.74 16.35
N ARG A 18 -16.56 60.26 16.80
CA ARG A 18 -16.17 60.20 18.22
C ARG A 18 -16.10 61.61 18.81
N LEU A 19 -16.68 61.72 20.00
CA LEU A 19 -16.82 62.91 20.83
C LEU A 19 -15.45 63.41 21.30
N THR A 20 -15.22 64.70 21.13
CA THR A 20 -14.16 65.47 21.79
C THR A 20 -14.75 66.21 22.99
N SER A 21 -14.12 66.09 24.16
CA SER A 21 -14.23 67.02 25.30
C SER A 21 -12.98 67.92 25.32
N PRO A 22 -12.96 69.09 25.99
CA PRO A 22 -12.89 70.39 25.33
C PRO A 22 -11.47 70.96 25.33
N ARG A 23 -11.16 71.79 24.33
CA ARG A 23 -9.96 72.63 24.33
C ARG A 23 -10.18 73.85 25.21
N SER A 24 -9.20 74.10 26.05
CA SER A 24 -8.92 75.39 26.70
C SER A 24 -8.91 76.52 25.67
N PRO A 25 -9.45 77.71 25.99
CA PRO A 25 -9.42 78.86 25.10
C PRO A 25 -8.08 79.60 25.23
N ILE A 26 -7.87 80.57 24.32
CA ILE A 26 -6.77 81.56 24.28
C ILE A 26 -5.66 81.20 23.28
N LEU A 27 -5.92 81.46 21.99
CA LEU A 27 -5.34 82.62 21.29
C LEU A 27 -5.92 82.68 19.87
N GLN A 28 -6.72 83.72 19.64
CA GLN A 28 -7.29 84.07 18.34
C GLN A 28 -6.43 85.19 17.73
N LYS A 29 -6.29 85.16 16.40
CA LYS A 29 -5.78 86.20 15.46
C LYS A 29 -4.24 86.21 15.34
N LEU A 30 -3.64 86.10 14.14
CA LEU A 30 -3.80 86.96 12.95
C LEU A 30 -3.44 86.25 11.61
N PRO A 31 -3.76 86.85 10.45
CA PRO A 31 -3.67 86.23 9.11
C PRO A 31 -2.37 86.60 8.39
N ILE A 32 -1.53 85.64 7.96
CA ILE A 32 -0.36 85.97 7.12
C ILE A 32 -0.06 84.83 6.14
N GLY A 33 -0.23 85.11 4.84
CA GLY A 33 0.53 84.45 3.81
C GLY A 33 2.01 84.75 4.03
N GLY A 34 2.75 83.76 4.52
CA GLY A 34 4.19 83.84 4.74
C GLY A 34 4.82 82.55 4.27
N ALA A 35 5.90 82.65 3.49
CA ALA A 35 6.71 81.51 3.11
C ALA A 35 7.06 80.69 4.37
N ARG A 36 6.58 79.44 4.44
CA ARG A 36 6.88 78.52 5.55
C ARG A 36 8.39 78.46 5.75
N ARG A 37 8.85 78.63 6.99
CA ARG A 37 10.27 78.64 7.31
C ARG A 37 10.89 77.30 6.89
N HIS A 38 12.14 77.32 6.42
CA HIS A 38 12.84 76.12 5.96
C HIS A 38 12.89 75.00 7.02
N LYS A 39 12.86 75.38 8.31
CA LYS A 39 12.76 74.49 9.47
C LYS A 39 11.44 73.69 9.47
N ASP A 40 10.30 74.36 9.28
CA ASP A 40 8.97 73.74 9.29
C ASP A 40 8.82 72.72 8.14
N ARG A 41 9.39 73.02 6.96
CA ARG A 41 9.43 72.07 5.83
C ARG A 41 10.30 70.85 6.10
N ARG A 42 11.40 71.03 6.83
CA ARG A 42 12.32 69.94 7.22
C ARG A 42 11.66 69.03 8.27
N GLU A 43 10.96 69.62 9.23
CA GLU A 43 10.17 68.88 10.24
C GLU A 43 9.02 68.09 9.58
N GLU A 44 8.24 68.71 8.68
CA GLU A 44 7.20 68.00 7.91
C GLU A 44 7.77 66.85 7.05
N ALA A 45 8.94 67.03 6.44
CA ALA A 45 9.61 65.99 5.65
C ALA A 45 10.05 64.80 6.52
N ILE A 46 10.57 65.07 7.72
CA ILE A 46 10.96 64.05 8.70
C ILE A 46 9.74 63.30 9.21
N VAL A 47 8.64 64.00 9.55
CA VAL A 47 7.39 63.37 9.98
C VAL A 47 6.84 62.45 8.88
N ARG A 48 6.78 62.91 7.62
CA ARG A 48 6.33 62.08 6.49
C ARG A 48 7.25 60.89 6.20
N GLN A 49 8.54 60.99 6.55
CA GLN A 49 9.47 59.87 6.42
C GLN A 49 9.20 58.81 7.49
N PHE A 50 9.00 59.23 8.74
CA PHE A 50 8.61 58.31 9.82
C PHE A 50 7.23 57.69 9.60
N GLU A 51 6.25 58.45 9.12
CA GLU A 51 4.92 57.91 8.76
C GLU A 51 5.02 56.86 7.65
N ARG A 52 5.84 57.10 6.62
CA ARG A 52 6.11 56.10 5.56
C ARG A 52 6.81 54.86 6.11
N GLN A 53 7.77 55.04 7.00
CA GLN A 53 8.47 53.92 7.64
C GLN A 53 7.53 53.08 8.50
N VAL A 54 6.74 53.70 9.38
CA VAL A 54 5.75 53.02 10.23
C VAL A 54 4.70 52.29 9.39
N ASN A 55 4.22 52.92 8.31
CA ASN A 55 3.28 52.27 7.38
C ASN A 55 3.91 51.07 6.65
N SER A 56 5.18 51.18 6.24
CA SER A 56 5.92 50.07 5.61
C SER A 56 6.16 48.92 6.60
N GLU A 57 6.51 49.23 7.85
CA GLU A 57 6.69 48.22 8.90
C GLU A 57 5.36 47.52 9.22
N LEU A 58 4.26 48.27 9.34
CA LEU A 58 2.92 47.70 9.54
C LEU A 58 2.49 46.79 8.37
N GLN A 59 2.75 47.20 7.12
CA GLN A 59 2.48 46.38 5.95
C GLN A 59 3.30 45.09 5.95
N ASN A 60 4.60 45.17 6.26
CA ASN A 60 5.48 44.00 6.36
C ASN A 60 4.99 43.04 7.45
N GLN A 61 4.61 43.55 8.62
CA GLN A 61 4.10 42.72 9.72
C GLN A 61 2.75 42.08 9.37
N GLN A 62 1.85 42.78 8.66
CA GLN A 62 0.60 42.22 8.16
C GLN A 62 0.84 41.11 7.15
N GLN A 63 1.79 41.31 6.22
CA GLN A 63 2.18 40.30 5.24
C GLN A 63 2.75 39.05 5.93
N GLN A 64 3.58 39.21 6.96
CA GLN A 64 4.09 38.09 7.76
C GLN A 64 2.98 37.32 8.51
N CYS A 65 1.98 38.02 9.05
CA CYS A 65 0.82 37.35 9.67
C CYS A 65 0.03 36.55 8.62
N ARG A 66 -0.14 37.12 7.43
CA ARG A 66 -0.82 36.46 6.31
C ARG A 66 -0.08 35.21 5.83
N GLU A 67 1.24 35.28 5.67
CA GLU A 67 2.06 34.12 5.28
C GLU A 67 2.01 33.02 6.34
N ARG A 68 2.06 33.36 7.62
CA ARG A 68 1.87 32.40 8.73
C ARG A 68 0.50 31.73 8.66
N PHE A 69 -0.55 32.51 8.41
CA PHE A 69 -1.91 31.98 8.27
C PHE A 69 -2.06 31.04 7.07
N LEU A 70 -1.49 31.36 5.91
CA LEU A 70 -1.54 30.44 4.75
C LEU A 70 -0.78 29.14 5.05
N ASN A 71 0.35 29.23 5.76
CA ASN A 71 1.17 28.10 6.17
C ASN A 71 0.63 27.31 7.40
N ARG A 72 -0.50 27.72 7.98
CA ARG A 72 -1.09 27.10 9.19
C ARG A 72 -1.33 25.60 9.10
N TRP A 73 -1.61 25.09 7.90
CA TRP A 73 -1.97 23.69 7.67
C TRP A 73 -0.89 22.69 8.11
N HIS A 74 0.38 23.10 8.08
CA HIS A 74 1.45 22.27 8.63
C HIS A 74 1.28 22.07 10.14
N HIS A 75 1.06 23.16 10.88
CA HIS A 75 0.88 23.13 12.33
C HIS A 75 -0.42 22.42 12.76
N ILE A 76 -1.53 22.66 12.05
CA ILE A 76 -2.82 22.02 12.34
C ILE A 76 -2.75 20.50 12.16
N ARG A 77 -2.12 20.02 11.09
CA ARG A 77 -1.94 18.58 10.87
C ARG A 77 -1.08 17.94 11.95
N ASN A 78 0.00 18.62 12.36
CA ASN A 78 0.86 18.13 13.44
C ASN A 78 0.08 18.04 14.77
N LEU A 79 -0.65 19.11 15.13
CA LEU A 79 -1.50 19.12 16.32
C LEU A 79 -2.53 17.98 16.29
N TYR A 80 -3.24 17.83 15.17
CA TYR A 80 -4.25 16.79 14.98
C TYR A 80 -3.65 15.38 15.12
N ALA A 81 -2.47 15.14 14.53
CA ALA A 81 -1.78 13.86 14.62
C ALA A 81 -1.34 13.54 16.06
N VAL A 82 -0.71 14.50 16.75
CA VAL A 82 -0.24 14.35 18.13
C VAL A 82 -1.41 14.06 19.08
N ILE A 83 -2.48 14.84 19.00
CA ILE A 83 -3.65 14.63 19.87
C ILE A 83 -4.33 13.29 19.56
N SER A 84 -4.48 12.95 18.28
CA SER A 84 -5.10 11.68 17.88
C SER A 84 -4.29 10.49 18.40
N GLU A 85 -2.95 10.53 18.30
CA GLU A 85 -2.04 9.51 18.83
C GLU A 85 -2.20 9.32 20.36
N ILE A 86 -2.27 10.43 21.11
CA ILE A 86 -2.46 10.39 22.57
C ILE A 86 -3.85 9.82 22.92
N MET A 87 -4.88 10.18 22.17
CA MET A 87 -6.24 9.71 22.43
C MET A 87 -6.43 8.23 22.08
N THR A 88 -5.81 7.75 20.99
CA THR A 88 -5.88 6.32 20.61
C THR A 88 -5.15 5.46 21.65
N THR A 89 -3.95 5.84 22.06
CA THR A 89 -3.18 5.13 23.09
C THR A 89 -3.88 5.13 24.46
N ARG A 90 -4.54 6.24 24.82
CA ARG A 90 -5.37 6.30 26.04
C ARG A 90 -6.59 5.38 25.97
N THR A 91 -7.26 5.33 24.82
CA THR A 91 -8.44 4.46 24.64
C THR A 91 -8.02 2.99 24.74
N GLU A 92 -6.91 2.61 24.12
CA GLU A 92 -6.35 1.26 24.20
C GLU A 92 -5.96 0.88 25.64
N THR A 93 -5.31 1.78 26.38
CA THR A 93 -4.93 1.53 27.78
C THR A 93 -6.12 1.45 28.73
N LEU A 94 -7.19 2.24 28.51
CA LEU A 94 -8.44 2.15 29.28
C LEU A 94 -9.20 0.84 28.98
N THR A 95 -9.24 0.41 27.71
CA THR A 95 -9.84 -0.90 27.37
C THR A 95 -9.07 -2.06 27.99
N ASN A 96 -7.75 -1.97 28.10
CA ASN A 96 -6.92 -2.99 28.73
C ASN A 96 -6.93 -2.95 30.28
N LYS A 97 -7.10 -1.76 30.89
CA LYS A 97 -7.21 -1.61 32.36
C LYS A 97 -8.58 -1.99 32.94
N SER A 98 -9.63 -2.07 32.12
CA SER A 98 -10.97 -2.53 32.54
C SER A 98 -11.06 -4.03 32.88
N LYS A 99 -9.96 -4.79 32.76
CA LYS A 99 -9.84 -6.18 33.21
C LYS A 99 -8.97 -6.26 34.48
N LEU A 100 -9.57 -5.97 35.64
CA LEU A 100 -9.01 -6.34 36.94
C LEU A 100 -9.47 -7.76 37.35
N PRO A 101 -8.73 -8.46 38.24
CA PRO A 101 -8.83 -9.91 38.44
C PRO A 101 -10.12 -10.32 39.18
N PRO A 102 -10.60 -11.56 39.02
CA PRO A 102 -11.89 -11.96 39.57
C PRO A 102 -11.78 -12.14 41.09
N THR A 103 -12.58 -11.37 41.82
CA THR A 103 -12.98 -11.72 43.19
C THR A 103 -14.28 -12.51 43.11
N THR A 104 -14.29 -13.63 43.81
CA THR A 104 -15.38 -14.59 43.96
C THR A 104 -16.62 -13.92 44.55
N ILE A 105 -17.78 -14.06 43.90
CA ILE A 105 -19.13 -14.36 44.45
C ILE A 105 -20.13 -14.28 43.29
N GLY A 106 -21.05 -15.24 43.24
CA GLY A 106 -21.93 -15.50 42.11
C GLY A 106 -23.17 -14.63 42.03
N ALA A 107 -24.10 -15.14 41.20
CA ALA A 107 -25.43 -14.66 40.86
C ALA A 107 -25.53 -13.91 39.51
N SER A 108 -25.96 -14.71 38.53
CA SER A 108 -26.80 -14.37 37.38
C SER A 108 -27.41 -12.96 37.36
N LEU A 109 -27.08 -12.19 36.32
CA LEU A 109 -28.04 -11.30 35.67
C LEU A 109 -27.63 -11.08 34.21
N GLN A 110 -28.48 -11.59 33.33
CA GLN A 110 -28.43 -11.36 31.89
C GLN A 110 -28.54 -9.86 31.61
N SER A 111 -27.56 -9.30 30.91
CA SER A 111 -27.75 -8.07 30.15
C SER A 111 -27.38 -8.35 28.69
N SER A 112 -28.41 -8.45 27.88
CA SER A 112 -28.35 -8.52 26.43
C SER A 112 -27.69 -7.25 25.87
N SER A 113 -26.39 -7.30 25.62
CA SER A 113 -25.75 -6.34 24.72
C SER A 113 -25.51 -7.04 23.39
N THR A 114 -26.40 -6.76 22.43
CA THR A 114 -26.21 -7.08 21.01
C THR A 114 -24.93 -6.40 20.54
N SER A 115 -23.81 -7.13 20.52
CA SER A 115 -22.56 -6.66 19.94
C SER A 115 -22.71 -6.66 18.43
N LYS A 116 -22.56 -5.47 17.84
CA LYS A 116 -22.68 -5.24 16.40
C LYS A 116 -21.58 -6.01 15.66
N ASP A 117 -22.02 -6.88 14.76
CA ASP A 117 -21.28 -7.39 13.60
C ASP A 117 -20.33 -6.33 13.02
N THR A 118 -19.01 -6.56 13.12
CA THR A 118 -17.96 -5.74 12.50
C THR A 118 -17.30 -6.40 11.29
N THR A 119 -17.88 -7.49 10.74
CA THR A 119 -17.39 -8.17 9.52
C THR A 119 -18.21 -7.89 8.27
N LYS A 120 -19.16 -6.95 8.31
CA LYS A 120 -19.48 -6.16 7.12
C LYS A 120 -18.45 -5.03 7.05
N PRO A 121 -17.75 -4.81 5.92
CA PRO A 121 -16.99 -3.58 5.77
C PRO A 121 -17.97 -2.46 6.04
N ALA A 122 -17.65 -1.66 7.03
CA ALA A 122 -18.50 -0.55 7.40
C ALA A 122 -18.70 0.26 6.11
N PRO A 123 -19.95 0.61 5.74
CA PRO A 123 -20.19 1.43 4.56
C PRO A 123 -19.26 2.65 4.61
N LEU A 124 -18.83 3.14 3.43
CA LEU A 124 -17.78 4.16 3.18
C LEU A 124 -17.73 5.38 4.13
N TYR A 125 -18.74 5.58 4.98
CA TYR A 125 -18.92 6.64 5.97
C TYR A 125 -18.47 6.32 7.42
N LYS A 126 -17.94 5.13 7.76
CA LYS A 126 -17.61 4.75 9.16
C LYS A 126 -16.10 4.60 9.44
N LEU A 127 -15.32 5.63 9.13
CA LEU A 127 -14.23 6.01 10.04
C LEU A 127 -14.87 6.98 11.00
N THR A 128 -15.13 6.52 12.23
CA THR A 128 -15.72 7.33 13.28
C THR A 128 -14.83 8.54 13.48
N SER A 129 -15.39 9.71 13.18
CA SER A 129 -14.86 10.98 13.64
C SER A 129 -14.35 10.88 15.08
N MET A 130 -13.22 11.51 15.33
CA MET A 130 -12.58 11.43 16.62
C MET A 130 -13.45 12.12 17.68
N ALA A 131 -13.85 11.35 18.70
CA ALA A 131 -14.72 11.84 19.77
C ALA A 131 -14.13 13.06 20.49
N TRP A 132 -12.79 13.08 20.64
CA TRP A 132 -12.08 14.16 21.32
C TRP A 132 -12.32 15.55 20.71
N LEU A 133 -12.52 15.65 19.39
CA LEU A 133 -12.76 16.94 18.75
C LEU A 133 -14.15 17.49 19.10
N ILE A 134 -15.11 16.61 19.37
CA ILE A 134 -16.45 17.00 19.83
C ILE A 134 -16.35 17.61 21.22
N ASP A 135 -15.55 17.01 22.11
CA ASP A 135 -15.37 17.48 23.47
C ASP A 135 -14.62 18.82 23.48
N VAL A 136 -13.55 18.96 22.69
CA VAL A 136 -12.85 20.25 22.52
C VAL A 136 -13.79 21.34 21.99
N ALA A 137 -14.58 21.04 20.97
CA ALA A 137 -15.56 22.00 20.43
C ALA A 137 -16.64 22.36 21.45
N ARG A 138 -17.08 21.41 22.29
CA ARG A 138 -18.04 21.66 23.37
C ARG A 138 -17.45 22.61 24.40
N GLU A 139 -16.22 22.36 24.87
CA GLU A 139 -15.53 23.20 25.84
C GLU A 139 -15.29 24.62 25.31
N PHE A 140 -14.96 24.79 24.03
CA PHE A 140 -14.87 26.14 23.43
C PHE A 140 -16.21 26.89 23.45
N ARG A 141 -17.31 26.21 23.10
CA ARG A 141 -18.64 26.82 23.02
C ARG A 141 -19.26 27.12 24.38
N GLN A 142 -19.01 26.26 25.38
CA GLN A 142 -19.59 26.39 26.73
C GLN A 142 -18.69 27.19 27.68
N GLY A 143 -17.37 26.99 27.59
CA GLY A 143 -16.38 27.58 28.51
C GLY A 143 -15.96 29.00 28.16
N ILE A 144 -16.25 29.49 26.95
CA ILE A 144 -15.82 30.82 26.50
C ILE A 144 -16.98 31.60 25.89
N ALA A 145 -17.39 32.68 26.58
CA ALA A 145 -18.50 33.53 26.17
C ALA A 145 -18.22 34.35 24.89
N ALA A 146 -16.95 34.67 24.62
CA ALA A 146 -16.51 35.36 23.41
C ALA A 146 -15.77 34.39 22.47
N HIS A 147 -15.92 34.57 21.16
CA HIS A 147 -15.23 33.71 20.18
C HIS A 147 -13.71 33.95 20.10
N ILE A 148 -13.24 35.02 20.73
CA ILE A 148 -11.85 35.46 20.76
C ILE A 148 -11.17 34.90 22.01
N ILE A 149 -10.05 34.20 21.83
CA ILE A 149 -9.34 33.49 22.89
C ILE A 149 -7.88 33.86 22.97
N THR A 150 -7.32 33.81 24.18
CA THR A 150 -5.87 33.93 24.45
C THR A 150 -5.21 32.55 24.49
N MET A 151 -3.88 32.52 24.38
CA MET A 151 -3.11 31.28 24.44
C MET A 151 -3.37 30.47 25.74
N PRO A 152 -3.41 31.07 26.95
CA PRO A 152 -3.75 30.32 28.16
C PRO A 152 -5.16 29.73 28.13
N GLN A 153 -6.14 30.44 27.57
CA GLN A 153 -7.50 29.92 27.42
C GLN A 153 -7.56 28.72 26.46
N MET A 154 -6.80 28.77 25.36
CA MET A 154 -6.67 27.64 24.44
C MET A 154 -6.07 26.42 25.15
N GLU A 155 -4.99 26.61 25.90
CA GLU A 155 -4.37 25.54 26.70
C GLU A 155 -5.36 24.95 27.71
N ILE A 156 -6.07 25.78 28.49
CA ILE A 156 -7.07 25.32 29.45
C ILE A 156 -8.15 24.48 28.76
N VAL A 157 -8.71 24.95 27.63
CA VAL A 157 -9.74 24.20 26.91
C VAL A 157 -9.24 22.83 26.46
N PHE A 158 -8.06 22.75 25.86
CA PHE A 158 -7.50 21.46 25.42
C PHE A 158 -7.14 20.56 26.61
N SER A 159 -6.63 21.12 27.71
CA SER A 159 -6.31 20.37 28.94
C SER A 159 -7.58 19.77 29.55
N THR A 160 -8.63 20.57 29.68
CA THR A 160 -9.92 20.19 30.28
C THR A 160 -10.65 19.17 29.40
N ALA A 161 -10.82 19.46 28.11
CA ALA A 161 -11.52 18.59 27.17
C ALA A 161 -10.87 17.21 27.02
N LEU A 162 -9.54 17.17 27.04
CA LEU A 162 -8.78 15.95 26.76
C LEU A 162 -8.30 15.23 28.02
N HIS A 163 -8.46 15.85 29.20
CA HIS A 163 -7.86 15.42 30.46
C HIS A 163 -6.37 15.05 30.30
N ILE A 164 -5.60 15.88 29.58
CA ILE A 164 -4.15 15.70 29.39
C ILE A 164 -3.42 16.71 30.27
N SER A 165 -2.39 16.27 30.99
CA SER A 165 -1.44 17.22 31.60
C SER A 165 -0.62 17.89 30.49
N LEU A 166 -0.79 19.21 30.32
CA LEU A 166 -0.03 20.03 29.37
C LEU A 166 1.47 20.12 29.69
N ASN A 167 1.96 19.44 30.73
CA ASN A 167 3.39 19.35 31.07
C ASN A 167 4.22 18.63 29.99
N SER A 168 3.57 17.97 29.01
CA SER A 168 4.27 17.48 27.83
C SER A 168 4.68 18.65 26.93
N ALA A 169 5.98 18.97 26.91
CA ALA A 169 6.57 20.01 26.06
C ALA A 169 6.15 19.89 24.58
N ARG A 170 5.87 18.66 24.11
CA ARG A 170 5.40 18.38 22.73
C ARG A 170 4.01 18.96 22.45
N VAL A 171 3.05 18.84 23.37
CA VAL A 171 1.66 19.31 23.17
C VAL A 171 1.59 20.83 23.28
N SER A 172 2.20 21.43 24.32
CA SER A 172 2.22 22.90 24.47
C SER A 172 2.91 23.59 23.29
N SER A 173 4.02 23.03 22.78
CA SER A 173 4.68 23.54 21.56
C SER A 173 3.76 23.49 20.33
N CYS A 174 3.02 22.39 20.12
CA CYS A 174 2.07 22.29 19.01
C CYS A 174 0.94 23.31 19.12
N LEU A 175 0.35 23.48 20.31
CA LEU A 175 -0.70 24.47 20.56
C LEU A 175 -0.19 25.89 20.31
N ARG A 176 1.04 26.21 20.75
CA ARG A 176 1.66 27.53 20.55
C ARG A 176 1.86 27.85 19.07
N ASN A 177 2.38 26.89 18.30
CA ASN A 177 2.61 27.08 16.86
C ASN A 177 1.28 27.25 16.10
N VAL A 178 0.23 26.51 16.49
CA VAL A 178 -1.10 26.70 15.92
C VAL A 178 -1.67 28.07 16.31
N PHE A 179 -1.56 28.47 17.58
CA PHE A 179 -2.03 29.78 18.04
C PHE A 179 -1.38 30.91 17.24
N GLN A 180 -0.04 30.89 17.11
CA GLN A 180 0.71 31.87 16.32
C GLN A 180 0.32 31.91 14.85
N ALA A 181 -0.10 30.79 14.27
CA ALA A 181 -0.53 30.72 12.88
C ALA A 181 -1.92 31.32 12.64
N PHE A 182 -2.77 31.42 13.67
CA PHE A 182 -4.10 32.05 13.59
C PHE A 182 -4.13 33.51 14.05
N GLN A 183 -3.00 34.07 14.50
CA GLN A 183 -2.89 35.49 14.86
C GLN A 183 -2.99 36.37 13.60
N ARG A 184 -4.05 37.18 13.53
CA ARG A 184 -4.28 38.09 12.40
C ARG A 184 -3.52 39.41 12.52
N GLN A 185 -3.19 39.83 13.74
CA GLN A 185 -2.42 41.04 14.00
C GLN A 185 -1.14 40.72 14.78
N PRO A 186 -0.03 41.42 14.53
CA PRO A 186 1.26 41.16 15.15
C PRO A 186 1.23 41.33 16.66
N GLU A 187 0.48 42.32 17.13
CA GLU A 187 0.31 42.68 18.54
C GLU A 187 -0.87 41.96 19.20
N SER A 188 -1.70 41.24 18.42
CA SER A 188 -2.86 40.54 19.00
C SER A 188 -2.42 39.31 19.77
N SER A 189 -2.67 39.31 21.07
CA SER A 189 -2.53 38.14 21.95
C SER A 189 -3.76 37.21 21.86
N THR A 190 -4.53 37.30 20.78
CA THR A 190 -5.81 36.60 20.64
C THR A 190 -6.06 36.03 19.25
N ILE A 191 -6.88 34.97 19.16
CA ILE A 191 -7.34 34.34 17.92
C ILE A 191 -8.84 34.03 17.98
N ASP A 192 -9.49 33.85 16.83
CA ASP A 192 -10.88 33.34 16.76
C ASP A 192 -10.88 31.81 16.73
N TYR A 193 -11.43 31.17 17.77
CA TYR A 193 -11.42 29.70 17.85
C TYR A 193 -12.32 29.05 16.78
N ARG A 194 -13.30 29.77 16.23
CA ARG A 194 -14.22 29.24 15.21
C ARG A 194 -13.47 28.89 13.92
N GLU A 195 -12.45 29.67 13.58
CA GLU A 195 -11.56 29.41 12.43
C GLU A 195 -10.70 28.17 12.67
N LEU A 196 -10.19 28.01 13.89
CA LEU A 196 -9.42 26.83 14.30
C LEU A 196 -10.28 25.55 14.22
N LEU A 197 -11.49 25.58 14.80
CA LEU A 197 -12.42 24.44 14.74
C LEU A 197 -12.78 24.10 13.31
N SER A 198 -13.08 25.11 12.49
CA SER A 198 -13.40 24.95 11.07
C SER A 198 -12.28 24.23 10.31
N ALA A 199 -11.02 24.57 10.58
CA ALA A 199 -9.87 23.90 9.99
C ALA A 199 -9.65 22.47 10.53
N LEU A 200 -9.87 22.24 11.83
CA LEU A 200 -9.79 20.89 12.42
C LEU A 200 -10.85 19.95 11.87
N TYR A 201 -12.07 20.44 11.61
CA TYR A 201 -13.12 19.65 10.96
C TYR A 201 -12.76 19.21 9.55
N VAL A 202 -11.89 19.94 8.83
CA VAL A 202 -11.40 19.47 7.53
C VAL A 202 -10.61 18.18 7.66
N LEU A 203 -9.81 18.04 8.72
CA LEU A 203 -9.01 16.83 8.93
C LEU A 203 -9.85 15.66 9.46
N ASP A 204 -10.85 15.94 10.31
CA ASP A 204 -11.68 14.91 10.97
C ASP A 204 -12.92 14.48 10.14
N ARG A 205 -13.61 15.44 9.52
CA ARG A 205 -14.98 15.28 8.97
C ARG A 205 -15.06 15.27 7.45
N TRP A 206 -13.94 15.20 6.74
CA TRP A 206 -13.94 15.31 5.28
C TRP A 206 -14.76 14.26 4.52
N ARG A 207 -14.98 13.08 5.12
CA ARG A 207 -15.81 12.02 4.53
C ARG A 207 -17.32 12.30 4.59
N GLU A 208 -17.76 13.28 5.38
CA GLU A 208 -19.19 13.62 5.51
C GLU A 208 -19.75 14.34 4.28
N GLY A 209 -18.89 14.83 3.40
CA GLY A 209 -19.24 15.55 2.17
C GLY A 209 -19.17 17.07 2.33
N GLU A 210 -18.90 17.74 1.21
CA GLU A 210 -18.68 19.18 1.12
C GLU A 210 -19.87 20.01 1.64
N LYS A 211 -21.12 19.60 1.34
CA LYS A 211 -22.33 20.29 1.82
C LYS A 211 -22.43 20.27 3.35
N LYS A 212 -22.17 19.12 3.99
CA LYS A 212 -22.18 19.01 5.46
C LYS A 212 -21.03 19.77 6.10
N MET A 213 -19.87 19.81 5.45
CA MET A 213 -18.71 20.56 5.96
C MET A 213 -18.96 22.05 5.95
N VAL A 214 -19.45 22.59 4.84
CA VAL A 214 -19.84 24.00 4.74
C VAL A 214 -20.97 24.32 5.72
N ALA A 215 -21.92 23.40 5.92
CA ALA A 215 -22.95 23.58 6.95
C ALA A 215 -22.34 23.72 8.34
N ARG A 216 -21.39 22.85 8.73
CA ARG A 216 -20.72 22.96 10.03
C ARG A 216 -20.00 24.30 10.17
N TRP A 217 -19.23 24.72 9.17
CA TRP A 217 -18.58 26.03 9.21
C TRP A 217 -19.61 27.15 9.34
N PHE A 218 -20.70 27.10 8.57
CA PHE A 218 -21.78 28.08 8.67
C PHE A 218 -22.29 28.16 10.11
N HIS A 219 -22.62 27.01 10.72
CA HIS A 219 -23.14 26.93 12.07
C HIS A 219 -22.17 27.47 13.14
N GLU A 220 -20.86 27.29 13.00
CA GLU A 220 -19.89 27.85 13.96
C GLU A 220 -19.92 29.39 14.02
N PHE A 221 -20.33 30.05 12.92
CA PHE A 221 -20.40 31.52 12.84
C PHE A 221 -21.84 32.05 12.88
N THR A 222 -22.83 31.20 13.10
CA THR A 222 -24.23 31.62 13.09
C THR A 222 -24.65 32.38 14.35
N PHE A 223 -25.57 33.31 14.17
CA PHE A 223 -26.33 33.94 15.24
C PHE A 223 -27.84 33.83 14.92
N PRO A 224 -28.70 33.76 15.95
CA PRO A 224 -30.14 33.68 15.75
C PRO A 224 -30.72 35.03 15.27
N LEU A 225 -31.57 35.01 14.24
CA LEU A 225 -32.38 36.16 13.83
C LEU A 225 -33.63 36.25 14.71
N VAL A 226 -33.86 37.41 15.32
CA VAL A 226 -35.00 37.68 16.20
C VAL A 226 -36.29 37.91 15.40
N GLU A 227 -36.17 38.29 14.12
CA GLU A 227 -37.31 38.63 13.26
C GLU A 227 -38.05 37.36 12.78
N ASN A 228 -39.29 37.20 13.27
CA ASN A 228 -40.29 36.16 12.89
C ASN A 228 -40.10 34.76 13.48
N SER A 229 -39.99 34.65 14.81
CA SER A 229 -40.13 33.38 15.53
C SER A 229 -41.59 33.19 15.98
N ALA A 230 -42.39 32.44 15.22
CA ALA A 230 -43.78 32.11 15.59
C ALA A 230 -43.87 30.88 16.53
N ALA A 231 -42.76 30.14 16.74
CA ALA A 231 -42.72 28.98 17.62
C ALA A 231 -41.33 28.79 18.25
N ILE A 232 -41.31 28.25 19.47
CA ILE A 232 -40.08 27.84 20.17
C ILE A 232 -39.47 26.66 19.39
N GLY A 233 -38.46 26.94 18.57
CA GLY A 233 -37.77 25.96 17.72
C GLY A 233 -37.45 26.45 16.30
N ASP A 234 -38.05 27.56 15.85
CA ASP A 234 -37.98 28.03 14.45
C ASP A 234 -37.07 29.26 14.27
N MET A 235 -35.98 29.31 15.06
CA MET A 235 -35.00 30.41 14.96
C MET A 235 -34.22 30.31 13.66
N LYS A 236 -34.44 31.25 12.74
CA LYS A 236 -33.68 31.35 11.49
C LYS A 236 -32.25 31.79 11.80
N MET A 237 -31.28 30.98 11.42
CA MET A 237 -29.86 31.26 11.64
C MET A 237 -29.30 32.12 10.51
N ALA A 238 -28.40 33.04 10.85
CA ALA A 238 -27.71 33.88 9.90
C ALA A 238 -26.23 34.06 10.25
N VAL A 239 -25.44 34.44 9.25
CA VAL A 239 -24.02 34.75 9.37
C VAL A 239 -23.80 36.20 8.96
N ARG A 240 -22.91 36.92 9.66
CA ARG A 240 -22.57 38.32 9.32
C ARG A 240 -21.68 38.36 8.07
N GLY A 241 -21.81 39.40 7.26
CA GLY A 241 -21.00 39.55 6.05
C GLY A 241 -19.50 39.50 6.32
N GLN A 242 -19.04 40.07 7.44
CA GLN A 242 -17.64 40.04 7.87
C GLN A 242 -17.09 38.61 8.10
N ASP A 243 -17.94 37.68 8.53
CA ASP A 243 -17.56 36.30 8.86
C ASP A 243 -17.62 35.38 7.64
N LEU A 244 -18.35 35.77 6.59
CA LEU A 244 -18.51 34.98 5.37
C LEU A 244 -17.18 34.65 4.70
N ARG A 245 -16.24 35.61 4.70
CA ARG A 245 -14.89 35.41 4.18
C ARG A 245 -14.15 34.34 5.00
N CYS A 246 -14.25 34.36 6.33
CA CYS A 246 -13.61 33.38 7.20
C CYS A 246 -14.14 31.96 6.94
N ILE A 247 -15.46 31.82 6.77
CA ILE A 247 -16.12 30.54 6.48
C ILE A 247 -15.63 29.95 5.16
N LEU A 248 -15.70 30.74 4.07
CA LEU A 248 -15.34 30.24 2.75
C LEU A 248 -13.83 30.04 2.59
N PHE A 249 -13.01 30.76 3.35
CA PHE A 249 -11.55 30.61 3.31
C PHE A 249 -11.02 29.58 4.31
N ALA A 250 -11.90 28.92 5.08
CA ALA A 250 -11.52 27.94 6.10
C ALA A 250 -10.56 26.86 5.54
N ALA A 251 -10.82 26.36 4.32
CA ALA A 251 -10.02 25.33 3.64
C ALA A 251 -8.89 25.85 2.74
N CYS A 252 -8.81 27.16 2.49
CA CYS A 252 -7.75 27.77 1.67
C CYS A 252 -6.39 27.63 2.37
N GLY A 253 -5.33 27.32 1.62
CA GLY A 253 -3.99 27.23 2.19
C GLY A 253 -2.90 27.91 1.36
N ASP A 254 -3.27 28.61 0.31
CA ASP A 254 -2.38 29.40 -0.54
C ASP A 254 -3.21 30.50 -1.23
N GLU A 255 -2.53 31.48 -1.83
CA GLU A 255 -3.19 32.62 -2.49
C GLU A 255 -4.03 32.19 -3.70
N MET A 256 -3.63 31.11 -4.38
CA MET A 256 -4.35 30.58 -5.54
C MET A 256 -5.70 29.95 -5.14
N ASP A 257 -5.75 29.28 -3.99
CA ASP A 257 -6.98 28.76 -3.42
C ASP A 257 -7.91 29.91 -3.00
N GLU A 258 -7.38 30.98 -2.41
CA GLU A 258 -8.16 32.20 -2.11
C GLU A 258 -8.72 32.85 -3.37
N ALA A 259 -7.89 33.03 -4.41
CA ALA A 259 -8.29 33.61 -5.69
C ALA A 259 -9.44 32.83 -6.35
N LYS A 260 -9.47 31.50 -6.20
CA LYS A 260 -10.58 30.66 -6.69
C LYS A 260 -11.87 30.81 -5.89
N MET A 261 -11.76 31.11 -4.60
CA MET A 261 -12.91 31.27 -3.71
C MET A 261 -13.46 32.71 -3.70
N GLN A 262 -12.62 33.69 -4.00
CA GLN A 262 -12.92 35.12 -3.96
C GLN A 262 -14.15 35.55 -4.80
N PRO A 263 -14.41 35.02 -6.02
CA PRO A 263 -15.61 35.36 -6.79
C PRO A 263 -16.90 35.06 -6.02
N PHE A 264 -16.99 33.88 -5.40
CA PHE A 264 -18.18 33.48 -4.64
C PHE A 264 -18.40 34.35 -3.41
N VAL A 265 -17.33 34.72 -2.70
CA VAL A 265 -17.40 35.66 -1.56
C VAL A 265 -17.93 37.01 -2.04
N THR A 266 -17.40 37.52 -3.16
CA THR A 266 -17.74 38.83 -3.70
C THR A 266 -19.20 38.88 -4.17
N GLU A 267 -19.67 37.85 -4.86
CA GLU A 267 -21.07 37.73 -5.31
C GLU A 267 -22.05 37.66 -4.13
N LEU A 268 -21.73 36.86 -3.10
CA LEU A 268 -22.56 36.76 -1.90
C LEU A 268 -22.61 38.07 -1.11
N LEU A 269 -21.48 38.76 -0.94
CA LEU A 269 -21.44 40.08 -0.28
C LEU A 269 -22.18 41.14 -1.09
N ALA A 270 -22.09 41.11 -2.42
CA ALA A 270 -22.85 41.99 -3.30
C ALA A 270 -24.35 41.74 -3.17
N ALA A 271 -24.79 40.47 -3.17
CA ALA A 271 -26.19 40.08 -2.97
C ALA A 271 -26.74 40.52 -1.61
N MET A 272 -25.92 40.50 -0.56
CA MET A 272 -26.26 41.04 0.77
C MET A 272 -26.45 42.55 0.73
N THR A 273 -25.53 43.26 0.08
CA THR A 273 -25.52 44.72 -0.03
C THR A 273 -26.71 45.23 -0.84
N GLN A 274 -27.04 44.57 -1.96
CA GLN A 274 -28.21 44.86 -2.79
C GLN A 274 -29.53 44.72 -2.03
N ARG A 275 -29.60 43.79 -1.06
CA ARG A 275 -30.79 43.59 -0.22
C ARG A 275 -30.80 44.48 1.03
N GLY A 276 -29.80 45.35 1.21
CA GLY A 276 -29.66 46.23 2.37
C GLY A 276 -29.41 45.47 3.68
N ARG A 277 -28.86 44.24 3.62
CA ARG A 277 -28.63 43.39 4.80
C ARG A 277 -27.14 43.21 5.07
N ASN A 278 -26.76 43.28 6.34
CA ASN A 278 -25.38 43.00 6.79
C ASN A 278 -25.16 41.52 7.16
N TYR A 279 -26.15 40.66 6.88
CA TYR A 279 -26.11 39.23 7.17
C TYR A 279 -26.67 38.42 6.00
N ILE A 280 -26.31 37.13 5.95
CA ILE A 280 -26.90 36.14 5.05
C ILE A 280 -27.64 35.08 5.88
N ALA A 281 -28.92 34.87 5.58
CA ALA A 281 -29.71 33.82 6.20
C ALA A 281 -29.33 32.46 5.61
N GLU A 282 -29.38 31.41 6.42
CA GLU A 282 -29.00 30.04 6.01
C GLU A 282 -29.71 29.59 4.73
N LYS A 283 -31.03 29.79 4.64
CA LYS A 283 -31.81 29.44 3.44
C LYS A 283 -31.25 30.13 2.18
N THR A 284 -30.98 31.43 2.26
CA THR A 284 -30.44 32.20 1.12
C THR A 284 -29.05 31.74 0.72
N PHE A 285 -28.21 31.35 1.68
CA PHE A 285 -26.89 30.80 1.39
C PHE A 285 -27.01 29.46 0.64
N TRP A 286 -27.91 28.57 1.07
CA TRP A 286 -28.11 27.29 0.41
C TRP A 286 -28.76 27.42 -0.96
N ASP A 287 -29.74 28.33 -1.12
CA ASP A 287 -30.33 28.64 -2.43
C ASP A 287 -29.24 29.09 -3.43
N TYR A 288 -28.29 29.92 -2.98
CA TYR A 288 -27.14 30.32 -3.80
C TYR A 288 -26.19 29.15 -4.10
N SER A 289 -25.86 28.34 -3.10
CA SER A 289 -24.96 27.19 -3.23
C SER A 289 -25.51 26.13 -4.21
N ASP A 290 -26.82 25.87 -4.14
CA ASP A 290 -27.50 24.93 -5.04
C ASP A 290 -27.58 25.49 -6.47
N ALA A 291 -27.69 26.82 -6.65
CA ALA A 291 -27.58 27.48 -7.96
C ALA A 291 -26.13 27.51 -8.51
N HIS A 292 -25.11 27.43 -7.65
CA HIS A 292 -23.69 27.53 -8.01
C HIS A 292 -22.89 26.29 -7.57
N PRO A 293 -23.07 25.12 -8.22
CA PRO A 293 -22.43 23.86 -7.80
C PRO A 293 -20.89 23.91 -7.82
N LYS A 294 -20.31 24.86 -8.56
CA LYS A 294 -18.86 25.12 -8.57
C LYS A 294 -18.31 25.50 -7.19
N LEU A 295 -19.11 26.14 -6.33
CA LEU A 295 -18.73 26.48 -4.96
C LEU A 295 -18.36 25.23 -4.17
N LEU A 296 -19.28 24.27 -4.10
CA LEU A 296 -19.10 23.01 -3.37
C LEU A 296 -17.97 22.14 -3.98
N LEU A 297 -17.83 22.13 -5.31
CA LEU A 297 -16.71 21.46 -5.98
C LEU A 297 -15.35 22.06 -5.60
N THR A 298 -15.29 23.40 -5.48
CA THR A 298 -14.06 24.12 -5.10
C THR A 298 -13.71 23.81 -3.65
N VAL A 299 -14.69 23.86 -2.74
CA VAL A 299 -14.53 23.45 -1.34
C VAL A 299 -14.03 22.01 -1.25
N LYS A 300 -14.65 21.07 -1.95
CA LYS A 300 -14.22 19.67 -1.99
C LYS A 300 -12.76 19.52 -2.39
N THR A 301 -12.35 20.22 -3.45
CA THR A 301 -10.98 20.18 -3.96
C THR A 301 -9.99 20.76 -2.95
N GLN A 302 -10.34 21.89 -2.33
CA GLN A 302 -9.50 22.52 -1.31
C GLN A 302 -9.37 21.62 -0.09
N CYS A 303 -10.46 21.13 0.49
CA CYS A 303 -10.43 20.21 1.64
C CYS A 303 -9.57 18.98 1.37
N TRP A 304 -9.68 18.39 0.17
CA TRP A 304 -8.88 17.24 -0.23
C TRP A 304 -7.37 17.52 -0.23
N LYS A 305 -6.94 18.69 -0.71
CA LYS A 305 -5.53 19.11 -0.67
C LYS A 305 -5.00 19.24 0.76
N ARG A 306 -5.87 19.50 1.74
CA ARG A 306 -5.48 19.73 3.13
C ARG A 306 -5.32 18.46 3.95
N LEU A 307 -5.79 17.32 3.46
CA LEU A 307 -5.56 16.02 4.08
C LEU A 307 -4.08 15.60 4.05
N THR A 308 -3.66 14.75 4.99
CA THR A 308 -2.32 14.14 4.98
C THR A 308 -2.22 13.06 3.91
N ASP A 309 -0.99 12.77 3.45
CA ASP A 309 -0.72 11.72 2.47
C ASP A 309 -1.24 10.36 2.93
N ASP A 310 -1.04 10.04 4.21
CA ASP A 310 -1.55 8.80 4.82
C ASP A 310 -3.07 8.73 4.76
N THR A 311 -3.77 9.84 5.01
CA THR A 311 -5.25 9.89 4.94
C THR A 311 -5.74 9.67 3.51
N ARG A 312 -5.07 10.29 2.53
CA ARG A 312 -5.40 10.12 1.10
C ARG A 312 -5.08 8.71 0.61
N LEU A 313 -3.95 8.13 1.03
CA LEU A 313 -3.56 6.75 0.72
C LEU A 313 -4.53 5.74 1.33
N ASN A 314 -4.94 5.94 2.59
CA ASN A 314 -5.94 5.10 3.24
C ASN A 314 -7.28 5.14 2.49
N PHE A 315 -7.70 6.29 1.97
CA PHE A 315 -8.89 6.37 1.12
C PHE A 315 -8.77 5.55 -0.17
N TYR A 316 -7.64 5.66 -0.89
CA TYR A 316 -7.44 4.84 -2.10
C TYR A 316 -7.34 3.35 -1.78
N ARG A 317 -6.77 3.00 -0.63
CA ARG A 317 -6.75 1.63 -0.12
C ARG A 317 -8.17 1.13 0.16
N ASP A 318 -9.02 1.93 0.81
CA ASP A 318 -10.42 1.58 1.06
C ASP A 318 -11.20 1.37 -0.25
N ILE A 319 -11.04 2.28 -1.23
CA ILE A 319 -11.64 2.12 -2.57
C ILE A 319 -11.17 0.83 -3.22
N TYR A 320 -9.88 0.55 -3.19
CA TYR A 320 -9.30 -0.65 -3.77
C TYR A 320 -9.85 -1.92 -3.10
N LEU A 321 -9.96 -1.93 -1.76
CA LEU A 321 -10.51 -3.06 -1.01
C LEU A 321 -11.98 -3.30 -1.36
N HIS A 322 -12.79 -2.23 -1.46
CA HIS A 322 -14.18 -2.34 -1.91
C HIS A 322 -14.30 -2.81 -3.36
N ALA A 323 -13.49 -2.29 -4.28
CA ALA A 323 -13.47 -2.74 -5.66
C ALA A 323 -13.07 -4.22 -5.78
N LYS A 324 -12.09 -4.64 -4.99
CA LYS A 324 -11.64 -6.03 -4.89
C LYS A 324 -12.75 -6.94 -4.35
N GLU A 325 -13.47 -6.52 -3.31
CA GLU A 325 -14.60 -7.28 -2.78
C GLU A 325 -15.73 -7.41 -3.81
N ARG A 326 -16.06 -6.32 -4.52
CA ARG A 326 -17.04 -6.32 -5.61
C ARG A 326 -16.63 -7.28 -6.73
N PHE A 327 -15.35 -7.28 -7.10
CA PHE A 327 -14.80 -8.20 -8.09
C PHE A 327 -14.88 -9.66 -7.64
N ILE A 328 -14.56 -9.96 -6.37
CA ILE A 328 -14.69 -11.32 -5.81
C ILE A 328 -16.15 -11.79 -5.84
N LYS A 329 -17.09 -10.92 -5.46
CA LYS A 329 -18.53 -11.21 -5.51
C LYS A 329 -19.00 -11.48 -6.94
N GLU A 330 -18.53 -10.69 -7.90
CA GLU A 330 -18.87 -10.87 -9.32
C GLU A 330 -18.25 -12.14 -9.91
N ASP A 331 -16.98 -12.44 -9.64
CA ASP A 331 -16.33 -13.69 -10.04
C ASP A 331 -17.05 -14.92 -9.44
N ALA A 332 -17.47 -14.85 -8.18
CA ALA A 332 -18.29 -15.88 -7.56
C ALA A 332 -19.65 -16.04 -8.27
N ARG A 333 -20.33 -14.93 -8.60
CA ARG A 333 -21.59 -14.95 -9.36
C ARG A 333 -21.42 -15.63 -10.72
N VAL A 334 -20.40 -15.25 -11.49
CA VAL A 334 -20.11 -15.81 -12.82
C VAL A 334 -19.78 -17.30 -12.73
N ARG A 335 -19.03 -17.74 -11.71
CA ARG A 335 -18.73 -19.17 -11.50
C ARG A 335 -19.98 -19.97 -11.17
N ILE A 336 -20.87 -19.44 -10.33
CA ILE A 336 -22.15 -20.07 -10.00
C ILE A 336 -23.02 -20.17 -11.25
N GLU A 337 -23.12 -19.11 -12.05
CA GLU A 337 -23.87 -19.08 -13.30
C GLU A 337 -23.34 -20.11 -14.31
N LYS A 338 -22.01 -20.22 -14.45
CA LYS A 338 -21.37 -21.24 -15.29
C LYS A 338 -21.62 -22.66 -14.77
N ALA A 339 -21.58 -22.88 -13.46
CA ALA A 339 -21.88 -24.17 -12.85
C ALA A 339 -23.35 -24.56 -13.07
N LEU A 340 -24.29 -23.61 -12.93
CA LEU A 340 -25.71 -23.81 -13.20
C LEU A 340 -25.98 -24.14 -14.67
N SER A 341 -25.28 -23.49 -15.61
CA SER A 341 -25.36 -23.82 -17.04
C SER A 341 -24.89 -25.26 -17.34
N ILE A 342 -23.76 -25.68 -16.76
CA ILE A 342 -23.26 -27.07 -16.89
C ILE A 342 -24.23 -28.07 -16.26
N TRP A 343 -24.83 -27.74 -15.11
CA TRP A 343 -25.79 -28.60 -14.45
C TRP A 343 -27.08 -28.77 -15.27
N ARG A 344 -27.66 -27.66 -15.77
CA ARG A 344 -28.83 -27.66 -16.65
C ARG A 344 -28.64 -28.51 -17.91
N THR A 345 -27.43 -28.56 -18.46
CA THR A 345 -27.12 -29.35 -19.68
C THR A 345 -26.85 -30.84 -19.43
N ARG A 346 -26.39 -31.22 -18.23
CA ARG A 346 -25.99 -32.61 -17.92
C ARG A 346 -27.06 -33.42 -17.20
N GLU A 347 -27.83 -32.82 -16.31
CA GLU A 347 -28.78 -33.56 -15.47
C GLU A 347 -29.90 -34.29 -16.24
N PRO A 348 -30.54 -33.68 -17.27
CA PRO A 348 -31.57 -34.36 -18.06
C PRO A 348 -31.02 -35.57 -18.84
N ARG A 349 -29.79 -35.45 -19.36
CA ARG A 349 -29.14 -36.52 -20.16
C ARG A 349 -28.79 -37.74 -19.31
N HIS A 350 -28.33 -37.53 -18.07
CA HIS A 350 -28.03 -38.63 -17.15
C HIS A 350 -29.29 -39.34 -16.62
N ARG A 351 -30.40 -38.61 -16.38
CA ARG A 351 -31.69 -39.26 -16.03
C ARG A 351 -32.25 -40.08 -17.19
N PHE A 352 -32.16 -39.57 -18.43
CA PHE A 352 -32.61 -40.29 -19.62
C PHE A 352 -31.76 -41.52 -19.94
N ALA A 353 -30.44 -41.46 -19.72
CA ALA A 353 -29.54 -42.62 -19.86
C ALA A 353 -29.84 -43.71 -18.83
N ARG A 354 -30.08 -43.34 -17.57
CA ARG A 354 -30.47 -44.30 -16.51
C ARG A 354 -31.84 -44.94 -16.78
N TRP A 355 -32.78 -44.18 -17.34
CA TRP A 355 -34.07 -44.72 -17.77
C TRP A 355 -33.95 -45.73 -18.92
N LYS A 356 -33.10 -45.46 -19.93
CA LYS A 356 -32.82 -46.42 -21.02
C LYS A 356 -32.20 -47.74 -20.51
N VAL A 357 -31.25 -47.66 -19.59
CA VAL A 357 -30.62 -48.84 -18.97
C VAL A 357 -31.65 -49.64 -18.17
N PHE A 358 -32.50 -48.97 -17.38
CA PHE A 358 -33.59 -49.61 -16.64
C PHE A 358 -34.58 -50.35 -17.56
N VAL A 359 -34.98 -49.74 -18.68
CA VAL A 359 -35.87 -50.36 -19.67
C VAL A 359 -35.20 -51.56 -20.36
N ALA A 360 -33.89 -51.49 -20.65
CA ALA A 360 -33.13 -52.59 -21.23
C ALA A 360 -33.03 -53.79 -20.28
N CYS A 361 -32.70 -53.57 -19.00
CA CYS A 361 -32.66 -54.63 -17.99
C CYS A 361 -34.03 -55.30 -17.80
N ARG A 362 -35.12 -54.53 -17.86
CA ARG A 362 -36.49 -55.07 -17.75
C ARG A 362 -36.91 -55.92 -18.95
N LYS A 363 -36.35 -55.68 -20.15
CA LYS A 363 -36.60 -56.50 -21.35
C LYS A 363 -35.81 -57.81 -21.34
N LEU A 364 -34.60 -57.82 -20.77
CA LEU A 364 -33.78 -59.03 -20.63
C LEU A 364 -34.40 -60.03 -19.63
N MET A 365 -34.88 -59.54 -18.48
CA MET A 365 -35.58 -60.37 -17.48
C MET A 365 -36.83 -61.09 -18.03
N ARG A 366 -37.51 -60.56 -19.05
CA ARG A 366 -38.66 -61.23 -19.69
C ARG A 366 -38.25 -62.32 -20.70
N ARG A 367 -37.02 -62.31 -21.19
CA ARG A 367 -36.52 -63.30 -22.17
C ARG A 367 -35.98 -64.57 -21.50
N ASP A 368 -35.41 -64.45 -20.30
CA ASP A 368 -34.85 -65.61 -19.58
C ASP A 368 -35.94 -66.50 -18.96
N MET A 369 -37.14 -65.97 -18.68
CA MET A 369 -38.30 -66.78 -18.27
C MET A 369 -38.92 -67.63 -19.39
N LEU A 370 -38.54 -67.42 -20.66
CA LEU A 370 -39.06 -68.19 -21.81
C LEU A 370 -38.13 -69.35 -22.24
N ARG A 371 -36.93 -69.48 -21.67
CA ARG A 371 -35.94 -70.51 -22.06
C ARG A 371 -35.85 -71.72 -21.12
N LEU A 372 -36.50 -71.68 -19.96
CA LEU A 372 -36.52 -72.78 -18.98
C LEU A 372 -37.69 -73.77 -19.14
N GLY A 373 -38.53 -73.63 -20.17
CA GLY A 373 -39.73 -74.46 -20.39
C GLY A 373 -39.62 -75.60 -21.40
N ASN A 374 -38.49 -75.78 -22.11
CA ASN A 374 -38.40 -76.69 -23.28
C ASN A 374 -37.34 -77.82 -23.15
N ALA A 375 -37.01 -78.26 -21.94
CA ALA A 375 -36.07 -79.38 -21.72
C ALA A 375 -36.73 -80.54 -20.96
N ALA A 376 -37.80 -81.10 -21.54
CA ALA A 376 -38.36 -82.38 -21.14
C ALA A 376 -39.09 -82.99 -22.34
N ASN A 377 -38.43 -83.92 -23.06
CA ASN A 377 -39.01 -85.02 -23.85
C ASN A 377 -37.94 -85.66 -24.74
N GLY A 378 -37.74 -86.98 -24.64
CA GLY A 378 -36.92 -87.73 -25.60
C GLY A 378 -36.33 -89.04 -25.09
N MET A 379 -37.19 -89.97 -24.67
CA MET A 379 -36.86 -91.38 -24.40
C MET A 379 -36.90 -92.17 -25.73
N THR A 380 -36.03 -93.16 -25.97
CA THR A 380 -36.35 -94.37 -26.76
C THR A 380 -35.32 -95.49 -26.59
N PHE A 381 -35.82 -96.71 -26.77
CA PHE A 381 -35.34 -98.03 -26.33
C PHE A 381 -35.07 -98.93 -27.55
N VAL A 382 -34.54 -100.16 -27.34
CA VAL A 382 -34.44 -101.39 -28.21
C VAL A 382 -32.98 -101.88 -28.30
N GLY A 383 -32.57 -103.16 -28.16
CA GLY A 383 -33.25 -104.44 -27.91
C GLY A 383 -32.26 -105.64 -28.10
N VAL A 384 -32.11 -106.45 -27.04
CA VAL A 384 -31.99 -107.94 -26.93
C VAL A 384 -31.23 -108.80 -27.99
N LYS A 385 -30.30 -109.67 -27.53
CA LYS A 385 -30.41 -111.18 -27.60
C LYS A 385 -29.25 -111.93 -26.90
N ARG A 386 -29.62 -113.03 -26.21
CA ARG A 386 -28.79 -114.06 -25.53
C ARG A 386 -28.65 -115.30 -26.42
N ASP A 387 -27.58 -116.09 -26.26
CA ASP A 387 -27.69 -117.53 -25.91
C ASP A 387 -26.34 -118.20 -25.59
N VAL A 388 -26.44 -119.42 -25.03
CA VAL A 388 -25.65 -120.09 -23.97
C VAL A 388 -24.57 -121.06 -24.50
N GLY A 389 -23.51 -121.31 -23.69
CA GLY A 389 -22.66 -122.50 -23.80
C GLY A 389 -21.66 -122.60 -22.64
N VAL A 390 -21.87 -123.53 -21.70
CA VAL A 390 -21.10 -123.67 -20.45
C VAL A 390 -20.16 -124.88 -20.53
N HIS A 391 -18.85 -124.64 -20.60
CA HIS A 391 -17.73 -125.39 -19.95
C HIS A 391 -16.35 -124.88 -20.46
N ASP A 392 -16.24 -124.51 -21.75
CA ASP A 392 -15.12 -123.70 -22.28
C ASP A 392 -15.10 -122.27 -21.71
N THR A 393 -16.24 -121.86 -21.17
CA THR A 393 -16.48 -120.59 -20.50
C THR A 393 -15.58 -120.37 -19.29
N TRP A 394 -15.08 -121.36 -18.56
CA TRP A 394 -14.24 -121.05 -17.39
C TRP A 394 -12.79 -120.67 -17.76
N LEU A 395 -12.14 -121.41 -18.66
CA LEU A 395 -10.80 -121.05 -19.17
C LEU A 395 -10.84 -119.81 -20.06
N PHE A 396 -11.90 -119.66 -20.86
CA PHE A 396 -12.18 -118.44 -21.61
C PHE A 396 -12.51 -117.28 -20.66
N HIS A 397 -13.34 -117.44 -19.61
CA HIS A 397 -13.61 -116.37 -18.65
C HIS A 397 -12.39 -116.02 -17.80
N ASN A 398 -11.49 -116.95 -17.48
CA ASN A 398 -10.29 -116.64 -16.69
C ASN A 398 -9.21 -115.96 -17.54
N ARG A 399 -9.02 -116.39 -18.81
CA ARG A 399 -8.17 -115.69 -19.78
C ARG A 399 -8.76 -114.33 -20.16
N ARG A 400 -10.06 -114.26 -20.38
CA ARG A 400 -10.82 -113.03 -20.62
C ARG A 400 -10.88 -112.14 -19.38
N GLN A 401 -10.88 -112.66 -18.15
CA GLN A 401 -10.77 -111.85 -16.93
C GLN A 401 -9.37 -111.27 -16.79
N LYS A 402 -8.31 -112.02 -17.14
CA LYS A 402 -6.94 -111.48 -17.20
C LYS A 402 -6.75 -110.48 -18.33
N GLU A 403 -7.36 -110.70 -19.49
CA GLU A 403 -7.36 -109.76 -20.63
C GLU A 403 -8.22 -108.52 -20.35
N VAL A 404 -9.36 -108.67 -19.67
CA VAL A 404 -10.22 -107.57 -19.20
C VAL A 404 -9.51 -106.81 -18.08
N ALA A 405 -8.84 -107.48 -17.14
CA ALA A 405 -8.03 -106.80 -16.12
C ALA A 405 -6.83 -106.07 -16.74
N ALA A 406 -6.16 -106.65 -17.73
CA ALA A 406 -5.09 -105.99 -18.48
C ALA A 406 -5.62 -104.85 -19.35
N ALA A 407 -6.82 -104.98 -19.93
CA ALA A 407 -7.50 -103.93 -20.67
C ALA A 407 -8.00 -102.81 -19.75
N ASP A 408 -8.43 -103.12 -18.53
CA ASP A 408 -8.78 -102.14 -17.49
C ASP A 408 -7.54 -101.41 -16.98
N ILE A 409 -6.40 -102.10 -16.81
CA ILE A 409 -5.12 -101.45 -16.48
C ILE A 409 -4.69 -100.53 -17.63
N ARG A 410 -4.74 -100.98 -18.88
CA ARG A 410 -4.44 -100.13 -20.05
C ARG A 410 -5.44 -98.98 -20.21
N GLY A 411 -6.72 -99.21 -19.92
CA GLY A 411 -7.78 -98.20 -19.95
C GLY A 411 -7.58 -97.15 -18.87
N ARG A 412 -7.19 -97.55 -17.66
CA ARG A 412 -6.80 -96.64 -16.57
C ARG A 412 -5.52 -95.88 -16.89
N GLN A 413 -4.52 -96.52 -17.48
CA GLN A 413 -3.29 -95.87 -17.93
C GLN A 413 -3.58 -94.83 -19.03
N LEU A 414 -4.38 -95.20 -20.04
CA LEU A 414 -4.80 -94.28 -21.10
C LEU A 414 -5.64 -93.12 -20.54
N GLN A 415 -6.53 -93.37 -19.57
CA GLN A 415 -7.26 -92.30 -18.89
C GLN A 415 -6.33 -91.38 -18.10
N GLN A 416 -5.31 -91.92 -17.43
CA GLN A 416 -4.29 -91.10 -16.76
C GLN A 416 -3.47 -90.29 -17.76
N ASP A 417 -3.05 -90.88 -18.88
CA ASP A 417 -2.28 -90.20 -19.92
C ASP A 417 -3.10 -89.10 -20.62
N LEU A 418 -4.38 -89.36 -20.92
CA LEU A 418 -5.31 -88.37 -21.46
C LEU A 418 -5.58 -87.24 -20.45
N TRP A 419 -5.74 -87.57 -19.17
CA TRP A 419 -5.90 -86.57 -18.11
C TRP A 419 -4.63 -85.72 -17.95
N LEU A 420 -3.45 -86.32 -18.02
CA LEU A 420 -2.17 -85.60 -17.98
C LEU A 420 -2.01 -84.69 -19.20
N ALA A 421 -2.39 -85.16 -20.39
CA ALA A 421 -2.36 -84.35 -21.61
C ALA A 421 -3.33 -83.17 -21.54
N GLU A 422 -4.54 -83.36 -21.02
CA GLU A 422 -5.52 -82.28 -20.80
C GLU A 422 -5.02 -81.26 -19.76
N GLN A 423 -4.33 -81.72 -18.71
CA GLN A 423 -3.67 -80.82 -17.75
C GLN A 423 -2.55 -80.00 -18.41
N ILE A 424 -1.69 -80.64 -19.21
CA ILE A 424 -0.60 -79.95 -19.93
C ILE A 424 -1.16 -78.94 -20.94
N GLU A 425 -2.23 -79.28 -21.67
CA GLU A 425 -2.90 -78.34 -22.58
C GLU A 425 -3.53 -77.17 -21.83
N ALA A 426 -4.15 -77.40 -20.68
CA ALA A 426 -4.69 -76.34 -19.83
C ALA A 426 -3.59 -75.43 -19.27
N GLU A 427 -2.45 -75.99 -18.84
CA GLU A 427 -1.28 -75.23 -18.38
C GLU A 427 -0.67 -74.39 -19.52
N ASN A 428 -0.52 -74.97 -20.72
CA ASN A 428 -0.03 -74.24 -21.90
C ASN A 428 -0.97 -73.10 -22.29
N ALA A 429 -2.29 -73.32 -22.27
CA ALA A 429 -3.29 -72.29 -22.53
C ALA A 429 -3.24 -71.17 -21.48
N GLN A 430 -3.00 -71.52 -20.20
CA GLN A 430 -2.83 -70.53 -19.13
C GLN A 430 -1.54 -69.71 -19.33
N MET A 431 -0.41 -70.35 -19.65
CA MET A 431 0.85 -69.66 -19.94
C MET A 431 0.71 -68.68 -21.12
N GLU A 432 0.01 -69.06 -22.20
CA GLU A 432 -0.24 -68.13 -23.31
C GLU A 432 -1.04 -66.89 -22.89
N ILE A 433 -2.02 -67.06 -21.99
CA ILE A 433 -2.83 -65.95 -21.46
C ILE A 433 -1.95 -65.04 -20.60
N GLU A 434 -1.10 -65.62 -19.75
CA GLU A 434 -0.16 -64.89 -18.89
C GLU A 434 0.89 -64.12 -19.71
N ASP A 435 1.40 -64.70 -20.80
CA ASP A 435 2.33 -64.04 -21.73
C ASP A 435 1.65 -62.88 -22.47
N LYS A 436 0.42 -63.08 -22.97
CA LYS A 436 -0.37 -62.01 -23.61
C LYS A 436 -0.65 -60.86 -22.64
N LEU A 437 -0.98 -61.17 -21.38
CA LEU A 437 -1.17 -60.17 -20.32
C LEU A 437 0.13 -59.43 -19.99
N SER A 438 1.25 -60.15 -19.87
CA SER A 438 2.57 -59.59 -19.61
C SER A 438 3.03 -58.64 -20.73
N ALA A 439 2.83 -59.04 -21.99
CA ALA A 439 3.09 -58.21 -23.16
C ALA A 439 2.20 -56.94 -23.18
N ALA A 440 0.91 -57.06 -22.84
CA ALA A 440 0.00 -55.92 -22.74
C ALA A 440 0.39 -54.95 -21.62
N VAL A 441 0.83 -55.47 -20.46
CA VAL A 441 1.36 -54.66 -19.34
C VAL A 441 2.64 -53.93 -19.76
N ALA A 442 3.58 -54.61 -20.42
CA ALA A 442 4.80 -54.01 -20.93
C ALA A 442 4.51 -52.90 -21.96
N ALA A 443 3.61 -53.14 -22.92
CA ALA A 443 3.18 -52.14 -23.90
C ALA A 443 2.53 -50.92 -23.24
N LYS A 444 1.68 -51.13 -22.22
CA LYS A 444 1.07 -50.05 -21.44
C LYS A 444 2.09 -49.25 -20.64
N ALA A 445 3.11 -49.91 -20.08
CA ALA A 445 4.22 -49.27 -19.38
C ALA A 445 5.04 -48.38 -20.33
N VAL A 446 5.41 -48.88 -21.51
CA VAL A 446 6.11 -48.11 -22.55
C VAL A 446 5.28 -46.90 -23.01
N ALA A 447 3.98 -47.09 -23.29
CA ALA A 447 3.09 -46.00 -23.67
C ALA A 447 2.90 -44.96 -22.55
N SER A 448 2.96 -45.37 -21.28
CA SER A 448 2.93 -44.47 -20.12
C SER A 448 4.23 -43.66 -20.00
N ALA A 449 5.38 -44.33 -20.18
CA ALA A 449 6.69 -43.69 -20.18
C ALA A 449 6.81 -42.65 -21.32
N GLU A 450 6.34 -42.99 -22.52
CA GLU A 450 6.34 -42.07 -23.67
C GLU A 450 5.43 -40.85 -23.45
N ARG A 451 4.23 -41.04 -22.89
CA ARG A 451 3.37 -39.92 -22.46
C ARG A 451 4.02 -39.09 -21.35
N GLY A 452 4.83 -39.71 -20.49
CA GLY A 452 5.66 -39.02 -19.50
C GLY A 452 6.69 -38.11 -20.18
N ARG A 453 7.49 -38.66 -21.11
CA ARG A 453 8.50 -37.92 -21.88
C ARG A 453 7.92 -36.73 -22.62
N ARG A 454 6.81 -36.92 -23.35
CA ARG A 454 6.13 -35.85 -24.08
C ARG A 454 5.66 -34.73 -23.16
N ARG A 455 5.07 -35.06 -22.00
CA ARG A 455 4.67 -34.05 -21.01
C ARG A 455 5.87 -33.28 -20.47
N SER A 456 6.97 -33.96 -20.16
CA SER A 456 8.21 -33.31 -19.71
C SER A 456 8.81 -32.38 -20.76
N PHE A 457 8.75 -32.77 -22.04
CA PHE A 457 9.21 -31.93 -23.15
C PHE A 457 8.34 -30.68 -23.30
N ILE A 458 7.01 -30.82 -23.29
CA ILE A 458 6.08 -29.68 -23.34
C ILE A 458 6.33 -28.75 -22.15
N GLU A 459 6.44 -29.28 -20.94
CA GLU A 459 6.73 -28.47 -19.75
C GLU A 459 8.09 -27.76 -19.83
N ALA A 460 9.11 -28.40 -20.41
CA ALA A 460 10.41 -27.77 -20.66
C ALA A 460 10.29 -26.61 -21.66
N THR A 461 9.58 -26.82 -22.77
CA THR A 461 9.33 -25.81 -23.79
C THR A 461 8.54 -24.62 -23.22
N ASP A 462 7.45 -24.87 -22.49
CA ASP A 462 6.65 -23.84 -21.82
C ASP A 462 7.50 -23.02 -20.83
N ARG A 463 8.40 -23.68 -20.08
CA ARG A 463 9.34 -22.99 -19.18
C ARG A 463 10.31 -22.08 -19.94
N VAL A 464 10.82 -22.52 -21.08
CA VAL A 464 11.69 -21.69 -21.93
C VAL A 464 10.93 -20.48 -22.46
N HIS A 465 9.71 -20.67 -22.97
CA HIS A 465 8.86 -19.56 -23.44
C HIS A 465 8.52 -18.57 -22.32
N ALA A 466 8.17 -19.06 -21.13
CA ALA A 466 7.88 -18.22 -19.97
C ALA A 466 9.12 -17.40 -19.55
N ASN A 467 10.30 -18.02 -19.53
CA ASN A 467 11.55 -17.34 -19.20
C ASN A 467 11.93 -16.28 -20.26
N ARG A 468 11.81 -16.59 -21.55
CA ARG A 468 12.04 -15.62 -22.64
C ARG A 468 11.09 -14.43 -22.53
N LYS A 469 9.81 -14.69 -22.27
CA LYS A 469 8.81 -13.63 -22.04
C LYS A 469 9.19 -12.75 -20.85
N LEU A 470 9.64 -13.35 -19.73
CA LEU A 470 10.06 -12.60 -18.55
C LEU A 470 11.31 -11.73 -18.81
N GLN A 471 12.28 -12.24 -19.57
CA GLN A 471 13.47 -11.47 -19.96
C GLN A 471 13.11 -10.31 -20.88
N LYS A 472 12.29 -10.55 -21.90
CA LYS A 472 11.80 -9.48 -22.78
C LYS A 472 11.11 -8.37 -21.98
N GLN A 473 10.21 -8.72 -21.05
CA GLN A 473 9.57 -7.74 -20.15
C GLN A 473 10.57 -7.03 -19.22
N LYS A 474 11.68 -7.66 -18.85
CA LYS A 474 12.74 -7.04 -18.04
C LYS A 474 13.50 -6.03 -18.89
N GLU A 475 13.89 -6.39 -20.11
CA GLU A 475 14.57 -5.53 -21.07
C GLU A 475 13.71 -4.32 -21.44
N GLU A 476 12.43 -4.52 -21.78
CA GLU A 476 11.48 -3.43 -22.06
C GLU A 476 11.37 -2.45 -20.88
N ARG A 477 11.35 -2.96 -19.63
CA ARG A 477 11.34 -2.09 -18.44
C ARG A 477 12.65 -1.34 -18.25
N ILE A 478 13.79 -1.94 -18.58
CA ILE A 478 15.09 -1.28 -18.51
C ILE A 478 15.16 -0.16 -19.57
N GLN A 479 14.79 -0.47 -20.81
CA GLN A 479 14.75 0.49 -21.91
C GLN A 479 13.79 1.63 -21.62
N TYR A 480 12.59 1.34 -21.11
CA TYR A 480 11.62 2.37 -20.71
C TYR A 480 12.21 3.31 -19.65
N LYS A 481 12.86 2.78 -18.62
CA LYS A 481 13.52 3.60 -17.58
C LYS A 481 14.63 4.46 -18.17
N ALA A 482 15.51 3.88 -18.99
CA ALA A 482 16.60 4.60 -19.64
C ALA A 482 16.08 5.69 -20.60
N SER A 483 14.98 5.43 -21.32
CA SER A 483 14.34 6.44 -22.18
C SER A 483 13.78 7.62 -21.38
N ARG A 484 13.18 7.35 -20.21
CA ARG A 484 12.69 8.39 -19.30
C ARG A 484 13.82 9.21 -18.68
N GLU A 485 14.92 8.57 -18.30
CA GLU A 485 16.10 9.27 -17.79
C GLU A 485 16.69 10.20 -18.86
N ARG A 486 16.86 9.72 -20.09
CA ARG A 486 17.32 10.54 -21.23
C ARG A 486 16.37 11.69 -21.56
N ALA A 487 15.06 11.46 -21.52
CA ALA A 487 14.07 12.53 -21.77
C ALA A 487 14.15 13.63 -20.71
N ALA A 488 14.29 13.25 -19.43
CA ALA A 488 14.44 14.21 -18.34
C ALA A 488 15.78 14.98 -18.40
N GLU A 489 16.85 14.35 -18.88
CA GLU A 489 18.13 15.03 -19.11
C GLU A 489 18.03 16.02 -20.26
N LEU A 490 17.40 15.64 -21.37
CA LEU A 490 17.17 16.52 -22.51
C LEU A 490 16.32 17.75 -22.12
N GLU A 491 15.22 17.52 -21.39
CA GLU A 491 14.36 18.59 -20.88
C GLU A 491 15.13 19.54 -19.96
N ALA A 492 15.98 19.02 -19.07
CA ALA A 492 16.82 19.84 -18.22
C ALA A 492 17.83 20.67 -19.03
N THR A 493 18.48 20.08 -20.04
CA THR A 493 19.40 20.82 -20.93
C THR A 493 18.68 21.94 -21.66
N GLN A 494 17.49 21.66 -22.21
CA GLN A 494 16.66 22.66 -22.90
C GLN A 494 16.18 23.79 -21.97
N ALA A 495 15.83 23.46 -20.72
CA ALA A 495 15.47 24.46 -19.73
C ALA A 495 16.66 25.38 -19.40
N TRP A 496 17.86 24.82 -19.18
CA TRP A 496 19.06 25.62 -18.88
C TRP A 496 19.54 26.44 -20.09
N THR A 497 19.31 26.01 -21.33
CA THR A 497 19.55 26.86 -22.51
C THR A 497 18.58 28.03 -22.57
N ALA A 498 17.28 27.78 -22.34
CA ALA A 498 16.27 28.84 -22.35
C ALA A 498 16.50 29.87 -21.23
N ILE A 499 16.87 29.42 -20.03
CA ILE A 499 17.21 30.32 -18.91
C ILE A 499 18.44 31.16 -19.25
N ARG A 500 19.47 30.59 -19.89
CA ARG A 500 20.67 31.35 -20.33
C ARG A 500 20.31 32.46 -21.30
N GLU A 501 19.47 32.17 -22.29
CA GLU A 501 18.99 33.16 -23.27
C GLU A 501 18.17 34.25 -22.60
N GLN A 502 17.25 33.88 -21.70
CA GLN A 502 16.43 34.84 -20.97
C GLN A 502 17.26 35.76 -20.07
N VAL A 503 18.23 35.21 -19.32
CA VAL A 503 19.13 35.99 -18.47
C VAL A 503 19.95 36.98 -19.29
N ALA A 504 20.47 36.57 -20.45
CA ALA A 504 21.20 37.48 -21.33
C ALA A 504 20.33 38.67 -21.79
N VAL A 505 19.07 38.42 -22.16
CA VAL A 505 18.11 39.47 -22.56
C VAL A 505 17.76 40.40 -21.40
N GLU A 506 17.46 39.85 -20.23
CA GLU A 506 17.10 40.64 -19.04
C GLU A 506 18.28 41.49 -18.54
N VAL A 507 19.48 40.91 -18.48
CA VAL A 507 20.70 41.65 -18.10
C VAL A 507 21.02 42.74 -19.11
N ARG A 508 20.83 42.48 -20.40
CA ARG A 508 20.99 43.50 -21.45
C ARG A 508 20.00 44.65 -21.26
N GLY A 509 18.71 44.37 -21.08
CA GLY A 509 17.68 45.39 -20.88
C GLY A 509 17.92 46.23 -19.63
N THR A 510 18.23 45.59 -18.50
CA THR A 510 18.54 46.28 -17.23
C THR A 510 19.83 47.10 -17.33
N THR A 511 20.87 46.58 -17.99
CA THR A 511 22.12 47.32 -18.20
C THR A 511 21.88 48.55 -19.08
N LEU A 512 21.10 48.42 -20.16
CA LEU A 512 20.73 49.57 -21.01
C LEU A 512 20.07 50.69 -20.20
N THR A 513 19.12 50.37 -19.32
CA THR A 513 18.50 51.38 -18.43
C THR A 513 19.47 51.97 -17.41
N TRP A 514 20.46 51.19 -16.97
CA TRP A 514 21.49 51.65 -16.03
C TRP A 514 22.52 52.56 -16.69
N LEU A 515 22.82 52.38 -17.99
CA LEU A 515 23.79 53.20 -18.73
C LEU A 515 23.44 54.71 -18.76
N ASP A 516 22.19 55.08 -18.49
CA ASP A 516 21.75 56.47 -18.40
C ASP A 516 22.11 57.16 -17.06
N THR A 517 22.52 56.38 -16.06
CA THR A 517 22.89 56.89 -14.74
C THR A 517 24.25 57.60 -14.74
N ARG A 518 24.50 58.46 -13.75
CA ARG A 518 25.76 59.21 -13.63
C ARG A 518 26.97 58.28 -13.45
N ASP A 519 26.86 57.31 -12.56
CA ASP A 519 27.93 56.33 -12.28
C ASP A 519 28.28 55.49 -13.51
N ALA A 520 27.29 55.20 -14.37
CA ALA A 520 27.53 54.49 -15.61
C ALA A 520 28.31 55.32 -16.64
N LYS A 521 28.06 56.63 -16.71
CA LYS A 521 28.80 57.52 -17.61
C LYS A 521 30.28 57.58 -17.26
N ASP A 522 30.62 57.56 -15.97
CA ASP A 522 32.01 57.53 -15.51
C ASP A 522 32.70 56.21 -15.91
N GLN A 523 32.00 55.07 -15.82
CA GLN A 523 32.51 53.76 -16.27
C GLN A 523 32.65 53.69 -17.79
N ILE A 524 31.67 54.21 -18.55
CA ILE A 524 31.75 54.30 -20.01
C ILE A 524 32.95 55.14 -20.42
N GLN A 525 33.17 56.29 -19.77
CA GLN A 525 34.31 57.15 -20.09
C GLN A 525 35.65 56.45 -19.79
N THR A 526 35.74 55.73 -18.68
CA THR A 526 36.94 54.97 -18.30
C THR A 526 37.27 53.90 -19.34
N GLU A 527 36.28 53.09 -19.74
CA GLU A 527 36.49 52.06 -20.76
C GLU A 527 36.69 52.66 -22.16
N ALA A 528 36.05 53.78 -22.50
CA ALA A 528 36.27 54.48 -23.76
C ALA A 528 37.69 55.01 -23.87
N ASN A 529 38.23 55.59 -22.79
CA ASN A 529 39.63 56.03 -22.73
C ASN A 529 40.57 54.84 -22.90
N ARG A 530 40.30 53.71 -22.24
CA ARG A 530 41.09 52.47 -22.41
C ARG A 530 41.10 52.00 -23.87
N ILE A 531 39.95 51.98 -24.54
CA ILE A 531 39.85 51.56 -25.95
C ILE A 531 40.63 52.54 -26.85
N PHE A 532 40.51 53.85 -26.59
CA PHE A 532 41.20 54.90 -27.34
C PHE A 532 42.73 54.86 -27.16
N GLU A 533 43.21 54.60 -25.94
CA GLU A 533 44.64 54.52 -25.61
C GLU A 533 45.28 53.19 -26.05
N THR A 534 44.48 52.21 -26.48
CA THR A 534 45.00 50.92 -26.95
C THR A 534 45.69 51.09 -28.30
N ASP A 535 47.00 50.82 -28.35
CA ASP A 535 47.80 50.98 -29.57
C ASP A 535 47.31 50.07 -30.71
N ALA A 536 46.94 50.68 -31.83
CA ALA A 536 46.51 49.98 -33.04
C ALA A 536 47.60 49.08 -33.65
N LYS A 537 48.89 49.35 -33.41
CA LYS A 537 49.99 48.42 -33.77
C LYS A 537 49.97 47.16 -32.91
N TRP A 538 49.62 47.29 -31.63
CA TRP A 538 49.48 46.16 -30.72
C TRP A 538 48.28 45.28 -31.11
N ILE A 539 47.12 45.89 -31.38
CA ILE A 539 45.91 45.19 -31.85
C ILE A 539 46.22 44.36 -33.11
N ARG A 540 46.94 44.95 -34.08
CA ARG A 540 47.36 44.25 -35.29
C ARG A 540 48.27 43.06 -35.01
N SER A 541 49.30 43.25 -34.19
CA SER A 541 50.24 42.19 -33.82
C SER A 541 49.56 41.03 -33.09
N GLU A 542 48.52 41.31 -32.28
CA GLU A 542 47.76 40.29 -31.57
C GLU A 542 46.85 39.49 -32.52
N LEU A 543 46.17 40.16 -33.47
CA LEU A 543 45.32 39.53 -34.49
C LEU A 543 46.12 38.78 -35.58
N GLU A 544 47.33 39.24 -35.92
CA GLU A 544 48.24 38.52 -36.82
C GLU A 544 48.77 37.23 -36.18
N ARG A 545 48.89 37.18 -34.84
CA ARG A 545 49.35 35.99 -34.11
C ARG A 545 48.26 34.94 -33.99
N ASP A 546 47.01 35.36 -33.76
CA ASP A 546 45.86 34.48 -33.68
C ASP A 546 44.59 35.22 -34.18
N PRO A 547 44.09 34.88 -35.39
CA PRO A 547 42.91 35.52 -35.97
C PRO A 547 41.63 35.33 -35.15
N GLU A 548 41.55 34.28 -34.32
CA GLU A 548 40.39 34.03 -33.45
C GLU A 548 40.50 34.73 -32.08
N ASN A 549 41.64 35.33 -31.77
CA ASN A 549 41.94 35.98 -30.49
C ASN A 549 41.37 37.41 -30.36
N SER A 550 40.38 37.75 -31.20
CA SER A 550 39.52 38.94 -31.03
C SER A 550 38.92 39.04 -29.61
N ALA A 551 38.77 37.89 -28.93
CA ALA A 551 38.29 37.74 -27.56
C ALA A 551 39.16 38.39 -26.47
N LYS A 552 40.47 38.56 -26.70
CA LYS A 552 41.37 39.28 -25.76
C LYS A 552 41.24 40.79 -25.87
N ILE A 553 40.74 41.28 -27.00
CA ILE A 553 40.63 42.69 -27.33
C ILE A 553 39.23 43.19 -26.96
N LEU A 554 38.19 42.45 -27.35
CA LEU A 554 36.80 42.68 -26.97
C LEU A 554 36.14 41.37 -26.50
N PRO A 555 35.13 41.43 -25.62
CA PRO A 555 34.41 40.23 -25.17
C PRO A 555 33.79 39.44 -26.34
N LYS A 556 33.79 38.09 -26.28
CA LYS A 556 33.36 37.20 -27.39
C LYS A 556 31.92 37.44 -27.88
N GLY A 557 31.02 37.81 -26.98
CA GLY A 557 29.61 38.08 -27.29
C GLY A 557 29.31 39.54 -27.66
N CYS A 558 30.32 40.42 -27.65
CA CYS A 558 30.14 41.84 -27.97
C CYS A 558 29.68 41.99 -29.41
N LEU A 559 28.77 42.94 -29.65
CA LEU A 559 28.35 43.25 -31.03
C LEU A 559 29.50 43.84 -31.86
N TRP A 560 30.45 44.51 -31.20
CA TRP A 560 31.67 45.00 -31.82
C TRP A 560 32.75 43.93 -31.83
N LYS A 561 33.32 43.67 -33.00
CA LYS A 561 34.43 42.74 -33.21
C LYS A 561 35.58 43.43 -33.93
N VAL A 562 36.78 42.93 -33.74
CA VAL A 562 37.99 43.49 -34.35
C VAL A 562 38.47 42.59 -35.47
N PHE A 563 38.78 43.18 -36.62
CA PHE A 563 39.23 42.48 -37.82
C PHE A 563 40.45 43.15 -38.43
N LEU A 564 41.16 42.40 -39.29
CA LEU A 564 42.25 42.90 -40.12
C LEU A 564 41.78 42.99 -41.57
N GLU A 565 42.02 44.13 -42.22
CA GLU A 565 41.84 44.28 -43.66
C GLU A 565 43.20 44.40 -44.35
N ALA A 566 43.41 43.59 -45.39
CA ALA A 566 44.58 43.66 -46.26
C ALA A 566 44.12 44.07 -47.67
N PRO A 567 44.57 45.21 -48.20
CA PRO A 567 44.24 45.59 -49.56
C PRO A 567 44.85 44.56 -50.53
N HIS A 568 43.99 43.97 -51.38
CA HIS A 568 44.32 42.94 -52.39
C HIS A 568 44.73 41.55 -51.87
N GLY A 569 44.40 41.21 -50.61
CA GLY A 569 44.61 39.85 -50.08
C GLY A 569 46.06 39.49 -49.74
N ILE A 570 46.99 40.45 -49.82
CA ILE A 570 48.40 40.26 -49.46
C ILE A 570 48.67 40.95 -48.11
N VAL A 571 48.89 40.15 -47.07
CA VAL A 571 49.16 40.62 -45.71
C VAL A 571 50.60 41.16 -45.66
N THR A 572 50.76 42.48 -45.74
CA THR A 572 52.06 43.15 -45.48
C THR A 572 51.92 44.13 -44.32
N ARG A 573 52.90 44.15 -43.41
CA ARG A 573 52.90 44.99 -42.17
C ARG A 573 52.62 46.49 -42.37
N LYS A 574 52.84 47.00 -43.59
CA LYS A 574 52.64 48.42 -43.93
C LYS A 574 51.24 48.73 -44.46
N LEU A 575 50.50 47.72 -44.93
CA LEU A 575 49.21 47.89 -45.62
C LEU A 575 48.04 47.24 -44.88
N THR A 576 48.30 46.33 -43.93
CA THR A 576 47.26 45.76 -43.07
C THR A 576 46.86 46.72 -41.96
N LYS A 577 45.57 47.06 -41.89
CA LYS A 577 44.98 47.94 -40.87
C LYS A 577 43.94 47.17 -40.05
N ALA A 578 43.91 47.41 -38.74
CA ALA A 578 42.88 46.87 -37.85
C ALA A 578 41.67 47.80 -37.77
N PHE A 579 40.48 47.24 -37.65
CA PHE A 579 39.24 48.00 -37.50
C PHE A 579 38.26 47.30 -36.57
N TYR A 580 37.44 48.10 -35.89
CA TYR A 580 36.25 47.70 -35.17
C TYR A 580 35.06 47.64 -36.14
N LEU A 581 34.32 46.54 -36.10
CA LEU A 581 33.11 46.33 -36.89
C LEU A 581 31.96 45.96 -35.97
N ASN A 582 30.86 46.71 -36.05
CA ASN A 582 29.61 46.31 -35.44
C ASN A 582 28.95 45.23 -36.30
N THR A 583 28.71 44.06 -35.72
CA THR A 583 28.14 42.89 -36.41
C THR A 583 26.65 43.03 -36.72
N VAL A 584 25.97 44.05 -36.17
CA VAL A 584 24.53 44.30 -36.36
C VAL A 584 24.31 45.54 -37.23
N THR A 585 24.97 46.66 -36.92
CA THR A 585 24.81 47.91 -37.67
C THR A 585 25.74 48.00 -38.89
N TYR A 586 26.76 47.13 -38.96
CA TYR A 586 27.82 47.15 -39.98
C TYR A 586 28.64 48.44 -40.02
N GLU A 587 28.61 49.21 -38.93
CA GLU A 587 29.47 50.38 -38.74
C GLU A 587 30.92 49.95 -38.55
N LYS A 588 31.83 50.72 -39.16
CA LYS A 588 33.26 50.41 -39.21
C LYS A 588 34.08 51.60 -38.73
N HIS A 589 34.92 51.36 -37.72
CA HIS A 589 35.87 52.35 -37.20
C HIS A 589 37.30 51.80 -37.28
N TRP A 590 38.20 52.53 -37.92
CA TRP A 590 39.60 52.14 -38.01
C TRP A 590 40.32 52.40 -36.68
N CYS A 591 41.12 51.43 -36.20
CA CYS A 591 41.80 51.58 -34.92
C CYS A 591 42.82 52.74 -34.90
N ASP A 592 43.41 53.08 -36.07
CA ASP A 592 44.37 54.18 -36.20
C ASP A 592 43.69 55.57 -36.24
N GLU A 593 42.38 55.63 -36.49
CA GLU A 593 41.62 56.87 -36.79
C GLU A 593 40.38 57.02 -35.89
N VAL A 594 40.25 56.19 -34.85
CA VAL A 594 39.08 56.16 -33.96
C VAL A 594 39.04 57.42 -33.09
N VAL A 595 37.88 58.05 -33.00
CA VAL A 595 37.65 59.19 -32.09
C VAL A 595 37.02 58.74 -30.78
N LEU A 596 37.14 59.56 -29.74
CA LEU A 596 36.66 59.21 -28.41
C LEU A 596 35.15 58.94 -28.35
N GLU A 597 34.36 59.60 -29.20
CA GLU A 597 32.91 59.38 -29.34
C GLU A 597 32.59 57.97 -29.87
N ASP A 598 33.35 57.49 -30.86
CA ASP A 598 33.23 56.12 -31.38
C ASP A 598 33.62 55.10 -30.29
N CYS A 599 34.68 55.39 -29.54
CA CYS A 599 35.11 54.55 -28.41
C CYS A 599 34.05 54.46 -27.31
N GLN A 600 33.26 55.51 -27.06
CA GLN A 600 32.14 55.46 -26.11
C GLN A 600 31.03 54.53 -26.58
N GLY A 601 30.74 54.47 -27.89
CA GLY A 601 29.80 53.53 -28.48
C GLY A 601 30.22 52.07 -28.30
N ILE A 602 31.51 51.79 -28.53
CA ILE A 602 32.10 50.45 -28.32
C ILE A 602 32.12 50.10 -26.83
N ALA A 603 32.54 51.03 -25.96
CA ALA A 603 32.61 50.84 -24.50
C ALA A 603 31.26 50.48 -23.88
N ARG A 604 30.16 51.09 -24.34
CA ARG A 604 28.80 50.74 -23.88
C ARG A 604 28.47 49.27 -24.10
N GLU A 605 28.77 48.74 -25.30
CA GLU A 605 28.51 47.34 -25.60
C GLU A 605 29.46 46.39 -24.87
N VAL A 606 30.73 46.79 -24.68
CA VAL A 606 31.70 46.03 -23.88
C VAL A 606 31.20 45.86 -22.44
N ILE A 607 30.69 46.93 -21.83
CA ILE A 607 30.14 46.90 -20.46
C ILE A 607 28.88 46.02 -20.39
N ILE A 608 27.99 46.11 -21.39
CA ILE A 608 26.82 45.24 -21.50
C ILE A 608 27.25 43.77 -21.56
N GLN A 609 28.19 43.43 -22.44
CA GLN A 609 28.62 42.05 -22.59
C GLN A 609 29.36 41.53 -21.34
N ALA A 610 30.19 42.36 -20.70
CA ALA A 610 30.86 41.98 -19.46
C ALA A 610 29.87 41.63 -18.34
N ARG A 611 28.77 42.39 -18.20
CA ARG A 611 27.72 42.08 -17.22
C ARG A 611 26.92 40.82 -17.59
N ILE A 612 26.68 40.58 -18.87
CA ILE A 612 26.05 39.34 -19.34
C ILE A 612 26.95 38.14 -19.03
N ASP A 613 28.25 38.22 -19.33
CA ASP A 613 29.21 37.15 -19.08
C ASP A 613 29.32 36.83 -17.58
N GLU A 614 29.35 37.86 -16.72
CA GLU A 614 29.33 37.69 -15.26
C GLU A 614 28.04 37.01 -14.77
N ALA A 615 26.89 37.39 -15.32
CA ALA A 615 25.61 36.77 -14.98
C ALA A 615 25.53 35.30 -15.44
N LEU A 616 26.08 34.99 -16.62
CA LEU A 616 26.13 33.64 -17.17
C LEU A 616 27.07 32.73 -16.38
N GLU A 617 28.21 33.22 -15.90
CA GLU A 617 29.09 32.43 -15.02
C GLU A 617 28.43 32.14 -13.66
N ARG A 618 27.77 33.13 -13.03
CA ARG A 618 26.95 32.89 -11.83
C ARG A 618 25.85 31.84 -12.08
N LEU A 619 25.21 31.88 -13.24
CA LEU A 619 24.19 30.91 -13.62
C LEU A 619 24.77 29.50 -13.79
N LYS A 620 25.97 29.38 -14.34
CA LYS A 620 26.68 28.11 -14.50
C LYS A 620 27.10 27.50 -13.16
N GLU A 621 27.52 28.33 -12.20
CA GLU A 621 27.73 27.88 -10.82
C GLU A 621 26.45 27.32 -10.22
N LYS A 622 25.31 28.01 -10.43
CA LYS A 622 23.99 27.53 -9.99
C LYS A 622 23.56 26.25 -10.67
N GLN A 623 23.86 26.08 -11.95
CA GLN A 623 23.63 24.83 -12.68
C GLN A 623 24.45 23.69 -12.09
N ASN A 624 25.74 23.90 -11.82
CA ASN A 624 26.62 22.89 -11.21
C ASN A 624 26.16 22.49 -9.80
N GLU A 625 25.75 23.48 -8.98
CA GLU A 625 25.18 23.25 -7.66
C GLU A 625 23.91 22.39 -7.74
N TRP A 626 23.00 22.74 -8.66
CA TRP A 626 21.77 21.98 -8.89
C TRP A 626 22.04 20.55 -9.38
N GLU A 627 23.01 20.35 -10.29
CA GLU A 627 23.39 19.02 -10.77
C GLU A 627 23.95 18.14 -9.64
N LEU A 628 24.77 18.71 -8.76
CA LEU A 628 25.28 18.02 -7.58
C LEU A 628 24.14 17.61 -6.64
N GLN A 629 23.24 18.53 -6.31
CA GLN A 629 22.07 18.26 -5.47
C GLN A 629 21.17 17.18 -6.09
N ARG A 630 20.94 17.23 -7.42
CA ARG A 630 20.19 16.21 -8.15
C ARG A 630 20.85 14.83 -8.04
N ARG A 631 22.16 14.74 -8.26
CA ARG A 631 22.91 13.46 -8.14
C ARG A 631 22.83 12.91 -6.71
N GLN A 632 22.99 13.76 -5.70
CA GLN A 632 22.87 13.36 -4.29
C GLN A 632 21.46 12.85 -3.97
N ASN A 633 20.41 13.54 -4.43
CA ASN A 633 19.02 13.12 -4.24
C ASN A 633 18.72 11.78 -4.91
N ILE A 634 19.23 11.55 -6.13
CA ILE A 634 19.10 10.27 -6.84
C ILE A 634 19.82 9.16 -6.07
N ALA A 635 21.05 9.41 -5.62
CA ALA A 635 21.83 8.44 -4.83
C ALA A 635 21.13 8.10 -3.51
N ALA A 636 20.68 9.11 -2.75
CA ALA A 636 19.95 8.94 -1.50
C ALA A 636 18.68 8.11 -1.70
N THR A 637 17.88 8.42 -2.73
CA THR A 637 16.67 7.66 -3.06
C THR A 637 16.98 6.20 -3.38
N ARG A 638 18.03 5.94 -4.17
CA ARG A 638 18.46 4.57 -4.50
C ARG A 638 18.91 3.80 -3.25
N ILE A 639 19.69 4.42 -2.36
CA ILE A 639 20.13 3.81 -1.10
C ILE A 639 18.92 3.50 -0.20
N GLN A 640 18.00 4.44 -0.04
CA GLN A 640 16.77 4.24 0.74
C GLN A 640 15.91 3.10 0.19
N MET A 641 15.75 3.02 -1.13
CA MET A 641 15.03 1.91 -1.77
C MET A 641 15.73 0.57 -1.53
N MET A 642 17.06 0.51 -1.61
CA MET A 642 17.83 -0.71 -1.31
C MET A 642 17.65 -1.13 0.15
N PHE A 643 17.70 -0.19 1.09
CA PHE A 643 17.46 -0.46 2.51
C PHE A 643 16.04 -0.99 2.76
N ARG A 644 15.02 -0.36 2.18
CA ARG A 644 13.63 -0.83 2.28
C ARG A 644 13.45 -2.23 1.70
N CYS A 645 14.08 -2.51 0.55
CA CYS A 645 14.10 -3.86 -0.04
C CYS A 645 14.76 -4.88 0.89
N ARG A 646 15.89 -4.52 1.55
CA ARG A 646 16.55 -5.37 2.53
C ARG A 646 15.62 -5.67 3.71
N GLN A 647 14.98 -4.65 4.29
CA GLN A 647 14.03 -4.83 5.40
C GLN A 647 12.84 -5.69 5.00
N ALA A 648 12.26 -5.44 3.81
CA ALA A 648 11.16 -6.24 3.28
C ALA A 648 11.57 -7.71 3.09
N ARG A 649 12.80 -7.99 2.61
CA ARG A 649 13.34 -9.35 2.51
C ARG A 649 13.43 -10.03 3.88
N ILE A 650 13.98 -9.34 4.88
CA ILE A 650 14.08 -9.88 6.25
C ILE A 650 12.69 -10.26 6.78
N VAL A 651 11.70 -9.37 6.63
CA VAL A 651 10.32 -9.63 7.05
C VAL A 651 9.71 -10.80 6.28
N CYS A 652 9.90 -10.87 4.96
CA CYS A 652 9.42 -11.98 4.14
C CYS A 652 10.06 -13.31 4.54
N CYS A 653 11.38 -13.35 4.76
CA CYS A 653 12.07 -14.55 5.24
C CYS A 653 11.53 -15.00 6.59
N ARG A 654 11.28 -14.07 7.52
CA ARG A 654 10.65 -14.39 8.81
C ARG A 654 9.26 -15.00 8.65
N ILE A 655 8.42 -14.43 7.79
CA ILE A 655 7.09 -14.99 7.49
C ILE A 655 7.22 -16.40 6.91
N ILE A 656 8.13 -16.61 5.95
CA ILE A 656 8.37 -17.93 5.35
C ILE A 656 8.80 -18.95 6.41
N ARG A 657 9.72 -18.61 7.32
CA ARG A 657 10.17 -19.52 8.39
C ARG A 657 9.03 -19.90 9.34
N ASN A 658 8.07 -19.00 9.56
CA ASN A 658 6.93 -19.26 10.44
C ASN A 658 5.79 -20.02 9.72
N SER A 659 5.64 -19.85 8.41
CA SER A 659 4.59 -20.52 7.61
C SER A 659 5.01 -21.89 7.08
N PHE A 660 6.30 -22.16 6.90
CA PHE A 660 6.80 -23.43 6.35
C PHE A 660 7.50 -24.28 7.41
N ILE A 661 7.36 -25.60 7.30
CA ILE A 661 8.06 -26.59 8.11
C ILE A 661 8.67 -27.66 7.20
N LYS A 662 9.89 -28.10 7.52
CA LYS A 662 10.54 -29.26 6.88
C LYS A 662 9.95 -30.54 7.47
N ARG A 663 9.34 -31.36 6.62
CA ARG A 663 8.67 -32.61 6.97
C ARG A 663 9.22 -33.72 6.09
N ILE A 664 9.30 -34.95 6.60
CA ILE A 664 9.61 -36.12 5.78
C ILE A 664 8.29 -36.64 5.22
N ASP A 665 8.19 -36.77 3.90
CA ASP A 665 7.02 -37.36 3.26
C ASP A 665 6.96 -38.86 3.58
N PRO A 666 5.87 -39.38 4.21
CA PRO A 666 5.82 -40.77 4.66
C PRO A 666 6.06 -41.79 3.55
N ARG A 667 5.62 -41.49 2.31
CA ARG A 667 5.73 -42.43 1.18
C ARG A 667 7.09 -42.40 0.49
N SER A 668 7.68 -41.20 0.36
CA SER A 668 8.91 -41.04 -0.41
C SER A 668 10.17 -41.04 0.47
N GLY A 669 10.02 -40.84 1.78
CA GLY A 669 11.15 -40.66 2.71
C GLY A 669 11.98 -39.40 2.46
N LEU A 670 11.51 -38.47 1.61
CA LEU A 670 12.24 -37.26 1.24
C LEU A 670 11.74 -36.06 2.04
N ILE A 671 12.63 -35.09 2.27
CA ILE A 671 12.28 -33.82 2.90
C ILE A 671 11.44 -32.98 1.95
N VAL A 672 10.28 -32.54 2.44
CA VAL A 672 9.35 -31.64 1.78
C VAL A 672 9.09 -30.41 2.66
N TYR A 673 8.83 -29.28 2.01
CA TYR A 673 8.48 -28.01 2.65
C TYR A 673 6.96 -27.90 2.69
N PHE A 674 6.42 -28.09 3.88
CA PHE A 674 4.99 -28.10 4.15
C PHE A 674 4.51 -26.71 4.58
N ASN A 675 3.49 -26.18 3.90
CA ASN A 675 2.92 -24.87 4.23
C ASN A 675 1.77 -25.01 5.24
N LEU A 676 1.94 -24.44 6.43
CA LEU A 676 0.94 -24.45 7.50
C LEU A 676 -0.33 -23.66 7.15
N ASP A 677 -0.21 -22.68 6.25
CA ASP A 677 -1.34 -21.88 5.79
C ASP A 677 -2.15 -22.57 4.68
N ARG A 678 -1.52 -23.50 3.97
CA ARG A 678 -2.11 -24.26 2.85
C ARG A 678 -1.67 -25.70 2.95
N PRO A 679 -2.29 -26.51 3.83
CA PRO A 679 -1.85 -27.89 4.07
C PRO A 679 -1.92 -28.78 2.83
N GLN A 680 -2.67 -28.40 1.79
CA GLN A 680 -2.70 -29.07 0.49
C GLN A 680 -1.49 -28.78 -0.41
N ASP A 681 -0.73 -27.70 -0.16
CA ASP A 681 0.41 -27.29 -0.98
C ASP A 681 1.72 -27.84 -0.37
N ILE A 682 2.17 -28.99 -0.88
CA ILE A 682 3.47 -29.58 -0.52
C ILE A 682 4.50 -29.24 -1.59
N ARG A 683 5.68 -28.75 -1.19
CA ARG A 683 6.76 -28.41 -2.11
C ARG A 683 7.99 -29.29 -1.88
N ARG A 684 8.62 -29.73 -2.98
CA ARG A 684 9.91 -30.46 -2.95
C ARG A 684 11.13 -29.55 -2.91
N LYS A 685 10.93 -28.24 -3.11
CA LYS A 685 11.98 -27.22 -3.11
C LYS A 685 11.60 -26.10 -2.13
N PRO A 686 12.58 -25.47 -1.48
CA PRO A 686 12.33 -24.37 -0.57
C PRO A 686 11.72 -23.18 -1.31
N PRO A 687 10.96 -22.31 -0.62
CA PRO A 687 10.51 -21.04 -1.19
C PRO A 687 11.71 -20.21 -1.69
N LYS A 688 11.73 -19.81 -2.96
CA LYS A 688 12.87 -19.13 -3.61
C LYS A 688 13.44 -17.93 -2.82
N MET A 689 12.59 -17.21 -2.09
CA MET A 689 12.99 -16.03 -1.32
C MET A 689 13.80 -16.35 -0.06
N ILE A 690 13.75 -17.59 0.46
CA ILE A 690 14.48 -17.94 1.69
C ILE A 690 15.99 -18.01 1.48
N GLY A 691 16.43 -18.42 0.28
CA GLY A 691 17.84 -18.47 -0.08
C GLY A 691 18.68 -19.25 0.93
N SER A 692 19.74 -18.60 1.44
CA SER A 692 20.67 -19.15 2.44
C SER A 692 20.03 -19.44 3.80
N ASP A 693 18.89 -18.82 4.12
CA ASP A 693 18.23 -18.95 5.43
C ASP A 693 17.38 -20.21 5.54
N GLU A 694 17.51 -21.12 4.59
CA GLU A 694 16.72 -22.35 4.51
C GLU A 694 16.94 -23.28 5.71
N SER A 695 18.16 -23.30 6.26
CA SER A 695 18.50 -24.06 7.47
C SER A 695 17.69 -23.61 8.69
N LEU A 696 17.22 -22.37 8.71
CA LEU A 696 16.46 -21.78 9.81
C LEU A 696 14.96 -22.15 9.79
N ILE A 697 14.49 -22.88 8.76
CA ILE A 697 13.13 -23.42 8.73
C ILE A 697 13.04 -24.59 9.71
N SER A 698 12.05 -24.55 10.62
CA SER A 698 11.85 -25.60 11.63
C SER A 698 11.57 -26.96 10.99
N VAL A 699 12.11 -28.02 11.60
CA VAL A 699 11.88 -29.42 11.23
C VAL A 699 10.74 -29.98 12.09
N GLU A 700 9.88 -30.83 11.52
CA GLU A 700 8.75 -31.45 12.24
C GLU A 700 9.20 -32.34 13.39
N SER A 701 10.20 -33.18 13.15
CA SER A 701 10.78 -34.09 14.14
C SER A 701 12.26 -34.31 13.82
N SER A 702 13.08 -34.37 14.87
CA SER A 702 14.50 -34.68 14.79
C SER A 702 14.85 -36.05 15.37
N THR A 703 13.87 -36.78 15.93
CA THR A 703 14.07 -38.06 16.63
C THR A 703 13.34 -39.17 15.89
N TRP A 704 12.02 -39.25 16.00
CA TRP A 704 11.20 -40.28 15.35
C TRP A 704 10.28 -39.70 14.29
N VAL A 705 10.08 -40.42 13.19
CA VAL A 705 9.14 -40.09 12.12
C VAL A 705 8.31 -41.29 11.70
N TYR A 706 7.13 -41.03 11.16
CA TYR A 706 6.28 -42.05 10.58
C TYR A 706 6.54 -42.18 9.07
N ARG A 707 6.70 -43.40 8.57
CA ARG A 707 6.94 -43.75 7.16
C ARG A 707 5.96 -44.82 6.68
N GLN A 708 5.89 -44.98 5.37
CA GLN A 708 5.11 -46.00 4.68
C GLN A 708 6.03 -46.77 3.72
N ASP A 709 5.93 -48.09 3.74
CA ASP A 709 6.60 -48.95 2.78
C ASP A 709 5.95 -48.89 1.38
N THR A 710 6.49 -49.66 0.43
CA THR A 710 5.96 -49.77 -0.95
C THR A 710 4.55 -50.37 -1.01
N HIS A 711 4.15 -51.12 0.01
CA HIS A 711 2.84 -51.75 0.13
C HIS A 711 1.82 -50.88 0.88
N GLY A 712 2.26 -49.73 1.41
CA GLY A 712 1.45 -48.79 2.18
C GLY A 712 1.33 -49.12 3.67
N ALA A 713 2.05 -50.12 4.17
CA ALA A 713 2.14 -50.42 5.60
C ALA A 713 3.00 -49.38 6.31
N GLY A 714 2.49 -48.88 7.43
CA GLY A 714 3.12 -47.82 8.20
C GLY A 714 4.11 -48.35 9.23
N TYR A 715 5.26 -47.69 9.39
CA TYR A 715 6.22 -47.97 10.44
C TYR A 715 6.83 -46.66 10.96
N TYR A 716 7.43 -46.71 12.16
CA TYR A 716 8.13 -45.60 12.77
C TYR A 716 9.63 -45.81 12.60
N GLU A 717 10.36 -44.76 12.22
CA GLU A 717 11.81 -44.80 12.02
C GLU A 717 12.46 -43.69 12.85
N ARG A 718 13.56 -44.05 13.53
CA ARG A 718 14.38 -43.13 14.29
C ARG A 718 15.48 -42.56 13.38
N LEU A 719 15.58 -41.24 13.31
CA LEU A 719 16.43 -40.54 12.34
C LEU A 719 17.92 -40.58 12.64
N ASP A 720 18.30 -40.73 13.92
CA ASP A 720 19.69 -40.79 14.38
C ASP A 720 20.28 -42.21 14.30
N SER A 721 19.52 -43.23 14.73
CA SER A 721 19.99 -44.63 14.75
C SER A 721 19.52 -45.49 13.58
N GLY A 722 18.51 -45.05 12.82
CA GLY A 722 17.88 -45.85 11.77
C GLY A 722 16.98 -46.98 12.31
N GLU A 723 16.78 -47.05 13.63
CA GLU A 723 15.91 -48.05 14.27
C GLU A 723 14.48 -47.92 13.75
N SER A 724 13.85 -49.04 13.40
CA SER A 724 12.47 -49.08 12.93
C SER A 724 11.58 -49.89 13.87
N SER A 725 10.32 -49.46 14.00
CA SER A 725 9.31 -50.11 14.83
C SER A 725 7.96 -50.12 14.13
N VAL A 726 7.28 -51.26 14.16
CA VAL A 726 5.93 -51.42 13.58
C VAL A 726 4.88 -50.69 14.45
N GLY A 727 5.08 -50.68 15.77
CA GLY A 727 4.24 -49.94 16.72
C GLY A 727 4.84 -48.58 17.10
N PRO A 728 4.04 -47.67 17.70
CA PRO A 728 4.57 -46.41 18.19
C PRO A 728 5.65 -46.64 19.26
N PRO A 729 6.74 -45.87 19.25
CA PRO A 729 7.79 -45.96 20.27
C PRO A 729 7.26 -45.63 21.67
N ASP A 730 7.78 -46.31 22.68
CA ASP A 730 7.35 -46.13 24.06
C ASP A 730 7.60 -44.71 24.56
N HIS A 731 6.67 -44.20 25.37
CA HIS A 731 6.66 -42.87 25.97
C HIS A 731 6.52 -41.70 24.97
N TYR A 732 6.36 -41.96 23.68
CA TYR A 732 6.09 -40.91 22.68
C TYR A 732 4.58 -40.68 22.51
N ILE A 733 4.20 -39.41 22.44
CA ILE A 733 2.79 -39.04 22.32
C ILE A 733 2.39 -38.91 20.85
N LEU A 734 1.34 -39.64 20.47
CA LEU A 734 0.71 -39.55 19.16
C LEU A 734 -0.39 -38.48 19.13
N CYS A 735 -0.66 -37.96 17.94
CA CYS A 735 -1.70 -36.98 17.69
C CYS A 735 -3.10 -37.52 18.03
N THR A 736 -3.86 -36.80 18.85
CA THR A 736 -5.22 -37.15 19.28
C THR A 736 -6.20 -37.35 18.11
N ARG A 737 -5.95 -36.72 16.94
CA ARG A 737 -6.85 -36.79 15.78
C ARG A 737 -6.53 -37.92 14.81
N CYS A 738 -5.26 -38.15 14.51
CA CYS A 738 -4.86 -39.14 13.50
C CYS A 738 -4.26 -40.41 14.09
N SER A 739 -3.85 -40.39 15.36
CA SER A 739 -3.25 -41.52 16.08
C SER A 739 -2.05 -42.18 15.39
N VAL A 740 -1.41 -41.47 14.47
CA VAL A 740 -0.32 -41.99 13.63
C VAL A 740 0.92 -41.10 13.70
N ASN A 741 0.76 -39.78 13.56
CA ASN A 741 1.91 -38.86 13.59
C ASN A 741 2.16 -38.36 15.02
N PHE A 742 3.43 -38.11 15.35
CA PHE A 742 3.83 -37.52 16.63
C PHE A 742 3.26 -36.12 16.86
N VAL A 743 3.06 -35.79 18.12
CA VAL A 743 2.60 -34.47 18.53
C VAL A 743 3.67 -33.41 18.32
N THR A 744 3.27 -32.27 17.76
CA THR A 744 4.11 -31.07 17.69
C THR A 744 3.41 -29.81 18.21
N ARG A 745 2.11 -29.89 18.52
CA ARG A 745 1.30 -28.76 18.98
C ARG A 745 0.35 -29.20 20.09
N ARG A 746 0.17 -28.35 21.11
CA ARG A 746 -0.78 -28.52 22.21
C ARG A 746 -1.70 -27.31 22.30
N THR A 747 -3.00 -27.51 22.46
CA THR A 747 -3.94 -26.42 22.76
C THR A 747 -3.80 -25.98 24.21
N THR A 748 -3.73 -24.69 24.49
CA THR A 748 -3.61 -24.17 25.86
C THR A 748 -4.89 -24.33 26.68
N THR A 749 -6.06 -24.33 26.02
CA THR A 749 -7.38 -24.40 26.67
C THR A 749 -7.81 -25.81 27.06
N SER A 750 -7.78 -26.76 26.12
CA SER A 750 -8.20 -28.16 26.37
C SER A 750 -7.05 -29.12 26.65
N GLY A 751 -5.80 -28.66 26.48
CA GLY A 751 -4.61 -29.51 26.60
C GLY A 751 -4.44 -30.58 25.51
N ALA A 752 -5.38 -30.70 24.57
CA ALA A 752 -5.35 -31.64 23.47
C ALA A 752 -4.11 -31.46 22.58
N ARG A 753 -3.61 -32.58 22.02
CA ARG A 753 -2.32 -32.63 21.35
C ARG A 753 -2.43 -33.11 19.90
N TYR A 754 -1.81 -32.38 18.98
CA TYR A 754 -1.95 -32.58 17.55
C TYR A 754 -0.59 -32.63 16.84
N CYS A 755 -0.51 -33.43 15.78
CA CYS A 755 0.61 -33.38 14.82
C CYS A 755 0.53 -32.13 13.95
N ILE A 756 1.61 -31.83 13.21
CA ILE A 756 1.69 -30.59 12.45
C ILE A 756 0.66 -30.52 11.31
N GLY A 757 0.37 -31.67 10.69
CA GLY A 757 -0.61 -31.78 9.62
C GLY A 757 -2.05 -31.54 10.13
N CYS A 758 -2.42 -32.20 11.23
CA CYS A 758 -3.74 -31.99 11.85
C CYS A 758 -3.91 -30.56 12.36
N TYR A 759 -2.86 -30.00 12.98
CA TYR A 759 -2.84 -28.59 13.37
C TYR A 759 -3.05 -27.65 12.18
N ALA A 760 -2.33 -27.86 11.06
CA ALA A 760 -2.48 -27.04 9.86
C ALA A 760 -3.88 -27.14 9.26
N CYS A 761 -4.49 -28.33 9.24
CA CYS A 761 -5.88 -28.53 8.81
C CYS A 761 -6.88 -27.82 9.72
N ILE A 762 -6.71 -27.89 11.05
CA ILE A 762 -7.54 -27.17 12.02
C ILE A 762 -7.39 -25.66 11.80
N ARG A 763 -6.15 -25.16 11.70
CA ARG A 763 -5.88 -23.73 11.46
C ARG A 763 -6.41 -23.23 10.11
N ALA A 764 -6.41 -24.08 9.08
CA ALA A 764 -6.96 -23.75 7.76
C ALA A 764 -8.50 -23.75 7.75
N THR A 765 -9.14 -24.66 8.48
CA THR A 765 -10.60 -24.70 8.64
C THR A 765 -11.09 -23.52 9.49
N SER A 766 -10.47 -23.27 10.64
CA SER A 766 -10.78 -22.09 11.46
C SER A 766 -10.61 -20.78 10.69
N ARG A 767 -9.60 -20.64 9.82
CA ARG A 767 -9.46 -19.45 8.96
C ARG A 767 -10.50 -19.33 7.85
N LYS A 768 -11.03 -20.46 7.34
CA LYS A 768 -12.15 -20.44 6.39
C LYS A 768 -13.45 -20.04 7.08
N GLU A 769 -13.64 -20.49 8.31
CA GLU A 769 -14.85 -20.24 9.11
C GLU A 769 -14.87 -18.84 9.75
N ALA A 770 -13.73 -18.35 10.26
CA ALA A 770 -13.62 -17.05 10.93
C ALA A 770 -13.40 -15.86 9.98
N GLY A 771 -13.23 -16.09 8.68
CA GLY A 771 -12.68 -15.09 7.77
C GLY A 771 -11.19 -14.81 8.06
N ALA A 772 -10.50 -14.09 7.17
CA ALA A 772 -9.02 -14.01 7.14
C ALA A 772 -8.34 -13.33 8.35
N ILE A 773 -9.05 -13.06 9.45
CA ILE A 773 -8.55 -12.41 10.67
C ILE A 773 -8.53 -13.44 11.80
N VAL A 774 -7.46 -14.22 11.88
CA VAL A 774 -7.10 -14.94 13.12
C VAL A 774 -5.59 -14.81 13.29
N GLU A 775 -5.17 -13.77 14.00
CA GLU A 775 -3.93 -13.78 14.78
C GLU A 775 -4.27 -14.36 16.15
N GLU A 776 -4.21 -15.68 16.32
CA GLU A 776 -4.14 -16.30 17.64
C GLU A 776 -3.21 -17.53 17.59
N GLU A 777 -1.90 -17.30 17.58
CA GLU A 777 -0.93 -18.30 18.07
C GLU A 777 -0.96 -18.42 19.61
N SER A 778 -1.67 -17.51 20.30
CA SER A 778 -1.85 -17.47 21.77
C SER A 778 -2.56 -18.70 22.35
N GLY A 779 -3.34 -19.43 21.54
CA GLY A 779 -4.04 -20.65 21.95
C GLY A 779 -3.24 -21.95 21.81
N TRP A 780 -2.01 -21.91 21.29
CA TRP A 780 -1.25 -23.10 20.90
C TRP A 780 0.20 -23.07 21.38
N THR A 781 0.66 -24.14 22.01
CA THR A 781 2.05 -24.32 22.44
C THR A 781 2.77 -25.27 21.47
N LYS A 782 3.98 -24.90 21.04
CA LYS A 782 4.85 -25.79 20.25
C LYS A 782 5.45 -26.86 21.17
N MET A 783 5.43 -28.11 20.74
CA MET A 783 6.05 -29.23 21.45
C MET A 783 7.13 -29.87 20.58
N PRO A 784 8.33 -30.17 21.12
CA PRO A 784 9.30 -31.02 20.45
C PRO A 784 8.82 -32.47 20.46
N VAL A 785 9.20 -33.22 19.42
CA VAL A 785 8.98 -34.68 19.38
C VAL A 785 10.07 -35.35 20.23
N GLN A 786 9.71 -35.69 21.46
CA GLN A 786 10.58 -36.35 22.43
C GLN A 786 9.74 -37.23 23.37
N ALA A 787 10.40 -38.17 24.05
CA ALA A 787 9.75 -38.97 25.09
C ALA A 787 9.14 -38.05 26.16
N ALA A 788 7.89 -38.33 26.53
CA ALA A 788 7.16 -37.49 27.47
C ALA A 788 7.57 -37.80 28.91
N ASN A 789 7.95 -36.76 29.65
CA ASN A 789 8.16 -36.87 31.09
C ASN A 789 6.83 -36.78 31.84
N CYS A 790 6.74 -37.47 32.98
CA CYS A 790 5.65 -37.31 33.92
C CYS A 790 5.59 -35.86 34.39
N MET A 791 4.47 -35.19 34.19
CA MET A 791 4.37 -33.77 34.51
C MET A 791 4.35 -33.43 36.01
N ILE A 792 4.09 -34.44 36.85
CA ILE A 792 4.01 -34.29 38.31
C ILE A 792 5.39 -34.44 38.92
N CYS A 793 6.03 -35.60 38.74
CA CYS A 793 7.35 -35.84 39.34
C CYS A 793 8.51 -35.32 38.50
N ARG A 794 8.30 -35.08 37.20
CA ARG A 794 9.29 -34.63 36.19
C ARG A 794 10.53 -35.52 36.00
N ASN A 795 10.72 -36.53 36.85
CA ASN A 795 11.88 -37.42 36.89
C ASN A 795 11.66 -38.76 36.17
N SER A 796 10.41 -39.22 36.05
CA SER A 796 10.07 -40.49 35.38
C SER A 796 9.43 -40.21 34.02
N LEU A 797 9.59 -41.12 33.06
CA LEU A 797 8.85 -41.06 31.80
C LEU A 797 7.35 -41.30 32.05
N ALA A 798 6.52 -40.75 31.17
CA ALA A 798 5.08 -40.89 31.24
C ALA A 798 4.65 -42.24 30.64
N ASP A 799 3.78 -42.94 31.37
CA ASP A 799 3.22 -44.23 30.95
C ASP A 799 1.79 -44.07 30.43
N PHE A 800 1.11 -42.99 30.84
CA PHE A 800 -0.31 -42.76 30.58
C PHE A 800 -0.60 -41.29 30.28
N ILE A 801 -1.63 -41.06 29.47
CA ILE A 801 -2.26 -39.75 29.30
C ILE A 801 -3.70 -39.82 29.80
N CYS A 802 -4.06 -38.90 30.70
CA CYS A 802 -5.42 -38.78 31.21
C CYS A 802 -6.20 -37.70 30.44
N THR A 803 -7.26 -38.09 29.71
CA THR A 803 -8.08 -37.16 28.91
C THR A 803 -8.84 -36.15 29.77
N ASP A 804 -9.28 -36.56 30.96
CA ASP A 804 -10.10 -35.74 31.85
C ASP A 804 -9.27 -34.77 32.69
N CYS A 805 -7.97 -35.03 32.83
CA CYS A 805 -7.00 -34.10 33.40
C CYS A 805 -6.32 -33.32 32.28
N ASN A 806 -7.05 -32.66 31.38
CA ASN A 806 -6.47 -31.82 30.31
C ASN A 806 -5.35 -32.50 29.48
N HIS A 807 -5.49 -33.80 29.21
CA HIS A 807 -4.48 -34.62 28.54
C HIS A 807 -3.13 -34.65 29.28
N ASP A 808 -3.12 -34.68 30.60
CA ASP A 808 -1.90 -34.68 31.39
C ASP A 808 -1.15 -36.02 31.28
N ALA A 809 0.17 -35.96 31.09
CA ALA A 809 1.04 -37.13 30.88
C ALA A 809 1.73 -37.52 32.20
N THR A 810 1.48 -38.73 32.69
CA THR A 810 1.88 -39.15 34.04
C THR A 810 2.51 -40.54 34.04
N CYS A 811 3.48 -40.78 34.94
CA CYS A 811 3.99 -42.13 35.20
C CYS A 811 2.98 -42.93 36.02
N THR A 812 3.10 -44.26 35.99
CA THR A 812 2.21 -45.19 36.70
C THR A 812 2.03 -44.84 38.18
N ARG A 813 3.12 -44.48 38.88
CA ARG A 813 3.09 -44.12 40.30
C ARG A 813 2.26 -42.86 40.56
N CYS A 814 2.50 -41.79 39.80
CA CYS A 814 1.79 -40.53 39.97
C CYS A 814 0.33 -40.61 39.48
N PHE A 815 0.08 -41.41 38.44
CA PHE A 815 -1.28 -41.70 37.97
C PHE A 815 -2.10 -42.39 39.08
N ASN A 816 -1.56 -43.45 39.67
CA ASN A 816 -2.22 -44.17 40.77
C ASN A 816 -2.36 -43.33 42.03
N ALA A 817 -1.45 -42.39 42.30
CA ALA A 817 -1.57 -41.47 43.43
C ALA A 817 -2.74 -40.48 43.28
N ILE A 818 -2.98 -39.98 42.07
CA ILE A 818 -4.08 -39.04 41.78
C ILE A 818 -5.41 -39.78 41.58
N HIS A 819 -5.39 -40.89 40.85
CA HIS A 819 -6.60 -41.58 40.40
C HIS A 819 -6.95 -42.81 41.25
N GLY A 820 -6.03 -43.32 42.08
CA GLY A 820 -6.24 -44.52 42.91
C GLY A 820 -7.03 -44.29 44.21
N ARG A 821 -7.36 -43.04 44.56
CA ARG A 821 -8.19 -42.67 45.74
C ARG A 821 -9.39 -41.79 45.38
N LEU A 822 -9.99 -41.97 44.20
CA LEU A 822 -11.20 -41.21 43.86
C LEU A 822 -12.43 -41.76 44.60
N ALA A 823 -13.16 -40.87 45.26
CA ALA A 823 -14.46 -41.18 45.86
C ALA A 823 -15.43 -41.71 44.80
N LYS A 824 -16.31 -42.65 45.20
CA LYS A 824 -17.17 -43.54 44.39
C LYS A 824 -18.00 -42.92 43.23
N ASN A 825 -17.96 -41.61 42.97
CA ASN A 825 -18.83 -40.91 42.02
C ASN A 825 -18.11 -40.11 40.90
N LYS A 826 -16.80 -40.29 40.64
CA LYS A 826 -16.15 -39.76 39.42
C LYS A 826 -15.47 -40.88 38.63
N ILE A 827 -16.14 -41.34 37.57
CA ILE A 827 -15.58 -42.30 36.61
C ILE A 827 -14.77 -41.50 35.60
N HIS A 828 -13.45 -41.62 35.65
CA HIS A 828 -12.57 -41.11 34.59
C HIS A 828 -12.66 -42.02 33.35
N CYS A 829 -12.51 -41.45 32.17
CA CYS A 829 -12.31 -42.23 30.94
C CYS A 829 -11.02 -43.05 31.03
N SER A 830 -10.97 -44.18 30.31
CA SER A 830 -9.78 -45.04 30.26
C SER A 830 -8.56 -44.23 29.78
N PRO A 831 -7.43 -44.23 30.54
CA PRO A 831 -6.24 -43.49 30.15
C PRO A 831 -5.62 -44.08 28.88
N ILE A 832 -4.99 -43.23 28.07
CA ILE A 832 -4.29 -43.65 26.86
C ILE A 832 -2.90 -44.17 27.27
N PRO A 833 -2.57 -45.46 27.07
CA PRO A 833 -1.25 -45.99 27.38
C PRO A 833 -0.21 -45.46 26.38
N LEU A 834 0.96 -45.09 26.88
CA LEU A 834 2.11 -44.66 26.09
C LEU A 834 3.19 -45.74 25.96
N VAL A 835 2.99 -46.89 26.60
CA VAL A 835 3.90 -48.04 26.56
C VAL A 835 3.19 -49.18 25.84
N ASN A 836 3.83 -49.75 24.83
CA ASN A 836 3.33 -50.90 24.10
C ASN A 836 3.44 -52.16 24.97
N ARG A 837 2.40 -52.46 25.74
CA ARG A 837 2.32 -53.70 26.55
C ARG A 837 1.98 -54.96 25.72
N LEU A 838 2.34 -54.98 24.44
CA LEU A 838 2.11 -56.12 23.54
C LEU A 838 3.36 -56.97 23.28
N ASN A 839 4.44 -56.79 24.05
CA ASN A 839 5.57 -57.73 24.10
C ASN A 839 5.68 -58.36 25.49
N VAL A 840 4.62 -59.06 25.91
CA VAL A 840 4.74 -60.18 26.86
C VAL A 840 3.98 -61.35 26.25
N VAL A 841 4.64 -62.06 25.33
CA VAL A 841 4.63 -63.53 25.22
C VAL A 841 6.05 -63.95 24.88
#